data_AF-A0A9D6KD24-F1
#
_entry.id   AF-A0A9D6KD24-F1
#
_cell.length_a   1.000
_cell.length_b   1.000
_cell.length_c   1.000
_cell.angle_alpha   90.00
_cell.angle_beta   90.00
_cell.angle_gamma   90.00
#
_symmetry.space_group_name_H-M   'P 1'
#
loop_
_entity.id
_entity.type
_entity.pdbx_description
1 polymer ?
#
loop_
_entity_poly.entity_id
_entity_poly.type
_entity_poly.pdbx_seq_one_letter_code
_entity_poly.pdbx_strand_id
1 'polypeptide(L)'
;MTFQYTASVTGTYLIDMSASFYGTVLYVRAGGCAGAELACDSNGGNYVSESRVTVALTEGQSIVIVADGLSGSRGAFHLAVDLLPPCPDTDLGSALPLSISGTTAGAVDGLRSNLCGFGRGPERTFQYTAPVTGNYIIDTYGSSYDTTLYVYDGACAGTELACNNDARGVDAQVTVPLTTGQSIAIVVDSSWNGASGPFNLNIRLGPDCPETDLGSTAPVSVSGTTVGGPNALDERCYNSDIGYPPNEGAPERTFRFTAPVSGQYLIDTAGSYTVLYVRDGSCGGPTLACSTGQIVIDLVAGQSIVVVVDAPDAYPIDFNLHITPPAICPDTDLGTTLPVASSDSLSGAGNGAGASCGGSFQPERTFTYTAPVAGTYVIDTFGSVVNTVLSIRDGSCSGSELACSQYALGTGQSEVQLDLAAGQSIVIAVDGNYADAFNLNINLAPSCPETDLGSALPMSISGTVFGAADATSGSCGGTSAPERTYLYTAPVAGTYLIDTYGSSFSPVLYVRDASCAGGELGCNAAYYSASPSEVLVTLDAGQPIVIVVDSNAWSGGQFNLNISLAPTCPESDLGNSGRAAASGATGRGLNAMSGSCGGTYAPERSFIYTAPVADTYVIDTMGSEFAPVVYVRDAACDGAEIACDSSGLGMLVPLAAGQSVVIVVDGQYSSGDFVLHVTGRSSAVTHTWVGGDQAAPSDWGTADNWDPNGVPALADSAVIPAAVANQPQLNATAGISDLTVEAGATLDTQWSSLVALGNVDASGAVVGYGGVRMIGSNATVRGTVWYLTIDGIATAVGPLPASQSIQINGNLIVNGQQVTTQYLSTGGQTGALTMQNPADAVSVTVSAYFSGTNTTGLLTNGVLSVGGSFTSGNPLSFVASGNHRVVFNGASTQYVYFSYPVSSHFQDIELANSSGAINLNTQAVANGMLRVAGSIPQTLAGSPYYWRPFDVGGVDVDGAGLVVDHLQLRIYLGQIVAFDNVKFQNYPSNATPLVVSHPGAASPFTINNLAFLTPTSASYLSVTDTAPADGNVLTLNLVCSQPLDGSARTSTSGGAVVHWLPCAPATAAPTVTPIPSDTATATPTMPPADVIPTPTATAGLTPSATELESPTATPTPTVTPTPSATPTP
;
A
#
# COMPACT_ATOMS: atom_id res chain seq x y z
N MET A 1 5.37 -25.49 33.00
CA MET A 1 5.04 -26.73 33.75
C MET A 1 6.28 -27.61 33.88
N THR A 2 6.39 -28.41 34.93
CA THR A 2 7.53 -29.31 35.19
C THR A 2 7.08 -30.76 35.29
N PHE A 3 7.80 -31.67 34.63
CA PHE A 3 7.55 -33.12 34.60
C PHE A 3 8.79 -33.87 35.09
N GLN A 4 8.59 -35.06 35.67
CA GLN A 4 9.70 -35.94 36.04
C GLN A 4 9.63 -37.20 35.17
N TYR A 5 10.75 -37.58 34.57
CA TYR A 5 10.89 -38.77 33.75
C TYR A 5 12.05 -39.62 34.26
N THR A 6 11.93 -40.95 34.21
CA THR A 6 13.00 -41.88 34.57
C THR A 6 13.20 -42.85 33.41
N ALA A 7 14.42 -42.91 32.88
CA ALA A 7 14.73 -43.75 31.74
C ALA A 7 14.59 -45.24 32.09
N SER A 8 13.82 -45.96 31.28
CA SER A 8 13.56 -47.39 31.47
C SER A 8 14.66 -48.29 30.90
N VAL A 9 15.51 -47.76 30.01
CA VAL A 9 16.68 -48.42 29.43
C VAL A 9 17.78 -47.39 29.18
N THR A 10 19.01 -47.85 28.96
CA THR A 10 20.10 -46.96 28.56
C THR A 10 19.98 -46.64 27.07
N GLY A 11 19.97 -45.36 26.71
CA GLY A 11 19.90 -44.91 25.32
C GLY A 11 19.74 -43.40 25.17
N THR A 12 19.61 -42.94 23.93
CA THR A 12 19.37 -41.52 23.61
C THR A 12 17.87 -41.29 23.50
N TYR A 13 17.35 -40.38 24.30
CA TYR A 13 15.94 -40.02 24.32
C TYR A 13 15.73 -38.66 23.65
N LEU A 14 14.77 -38.58 22.74
CA LEU A 14 14.22 -37.35 22.19
C LEU A 14 13.09 -36.88 23.08
N ILE A 15 13.13 -35.62 23.51
CA ILE A 15 12.08 -34.96 24.26
C ILE A 15 11.55 -33.83 23.38
N ASP A 16 10.28 -33.91 23.00
CA ASP A 16 9.73 -33.10 21.92
C ASP A 16 8.40 -32.42 22.31
N MET A 17 8.30 -31.11 22.04
CA MET A 17 7.07 -30.33 22.17
C MET A 17 6.62 -29.65 20.87
N SER A 18 7.18 -30.07 19.73
CA SER A 18 6.92 -29.52 18.39
C SER A 18 5.44 -29.51 17.99
N ALA A 19 4.64 -30.49 18.43
CA ALA A 19 3.20 -30.56 18.17
C ALA A 19 2.35 -29.60 19.04
N SER A 20 2.96 -28.59 19.66
CA SER A 20 2.26 -27.59 20.48
C SER A 20 1.72 -26.45 19.63
N PHE A 21 0.56 -25.91 19.99
CA PHE A 21 -0.13 -24.87 19.20
C PHE A 21 0.45 -23.45 19.36
N TYR A 22 1.62 -23.30 19.99
CA TYR A 22 2.22 -22.00 20.31
C TYR A 22 3.74 -22.09 20.50
N GLY A 23 4.42 -20.94 20.56
CA GLY A 23 5.84 -20.78 20.94
C GLY A 23 6.17 -21.45 22.25
N THR A 24 6.91 -22.56 22.22
CA THR A 24 7.36 -23.27 23.42
C THR A 24 8.81 -22.96 23.77
N VAL A 25 9.19 -23.25 25.02
CA VAL A 25 10.58 -23.32 25.50
C VAL A 25 10.71 -24.61 26.30
N LEU A 26 11.74 -25.41 26.02
CA LEU A 26 12.01 -26.70 26.63
C LEU A 26 13.38 -26.69 27.30
N TYR A 27 13.47 -27.14 28.55
CA TYR A 27 14.76 -27.45 29.17
C TYR A 27 14.68 -28.66 30.08
N VAL A 28 15.76 -29.44 30.08
CA VAL A 28 15.87 -30.73 30.75
C VAL A 28 16.97 -30.65 31.80
N ARG A 29 16.69 -31.11 33.01
CA ARG A 29 17.60 -31.04 34.16
C ARG A 29 17.82 -32.41 34.78
N ALA A 30 19.03 -32.66 35.26
CA ALA A 30 19.39 -33.91 35.92
C ALA A 30 18.72 -34.03 37.30
N GLY A 31 18.04 -35.14 37.57
CA GLY A 31 17.45 -35.45 38.87
C GLY A 31 16.20 -34.62 39.20
N GLY A 32 16.37 -33.39 39.69
CA GLY A 32 15.31 -32.54 40.24
C GLY A 32 15.35 -31.09 39.72
N CYS A 33 14.39 -30.25 40.13
CA CYS A 33 14.27 -28.86 39.62
C CYS A 33 15.49 -27.95 39.89
N ALA A 34 16.34 -28.30 40.87
CA ALA A 34 17.60 -27.61 41.17
C ALA A 34 18.84 -28.28 40.52
N GLY A 35 18.64 -29.31 39.71
CA GLY A 35 19.70 -30.05 39.03
C GLY A 35 20.34 -29.28 37.90
N ALA A 36 21.52 -29.75 37.48
CA ALA A 36 22.24 -29.22 36.32
C ALA A 36 21.40 -29.39 35.06
N GLU A 37 21.40 -28.35 34.22
CA GLU A 37 20.75 -28.39 32.92
C GLU A 37 21.54 -29.32 31.99
N LEU A 38 20.83 -30.27 31.39
CA LEU A 38 21.37 -31.25 30.47
C LEU A 38 21.21 -30.80 29.02
N ALA A 39 20.09 -30.16 28.69
CA ALA A 39 19.81 -29.58 27.38
C ALA A 39 18.68 -28.55 27.48
N CYS A 40 18.67 -27.57 26.58
CA CYS A 40 17.58 -26.62 26.42
C CYS A 40 17.40 -26.23 24.95
N ASP A 41 16.17 -25.85 24.60
CA ASP A 41 15.79 -25.34 23.29
C ASP A 41 14.61 -24.36 23.43
N SER A 42 14.60 -23.30 22.63
CA SER A 42 13.55 -22.27 22.62
C SER A 42 13.06 -21.90 21.22
N ASN A 43 13.67 -22.47 20.19
CA ASN A 43 13.45 -22.15 18.78
C ASN A 43 14.30 -23.10 17.95
N GLY A 44 13.76 -24.26 17.59
CA GLY A 44 14.42 -25.29 16.79
C GLY A 44 14.73 -24.88 15.34
N GLY A 45 15.42 -23.76 15.12
CA GLY A 45 15.87 -23.27 13.81
C GLY A 45 14.73 -22.69 12.96
N ASN A 46 14.79 -21.38 12.72
CA ASN A 46 14.07 -20.56 11.74
C ASN A 46 12.66 -21.00 11.27
N TYR A 47 11.67 -20.19 11.66
CA TYR A 47 10.29 -20.05 11.15
C TYR A 47 9.17 -20.96 11.68
N VAL A 48 9.38 -21.80 12.70
CA VAL A 48 8.27 -22.32 13.51
C VAL A 48 8.62 -22.48 15.00
N SER A 49 7.59 -22.39 15.83
CA SER A 49 7.56 -22.44 17.29
C SER A 49 7.80 -23.84 17.89
N GLU A 50 8.89 -24.51 17.54
CA GLU A 50 9.18 -25.88 18.00
C GLU A 50 10.32 -25.90 19.04
N SER A 51 10.12 -26.61 20.16
CA SER A 51 11.17 -26.86 21.17
C SER A 51 11.37 -28.35 21.39
N ARG A 52 12.58 -28.86 21.12
CA ARG A 52 12.94 -30.27 21.29
C ARG A 52 14.41 -30.45 21.67
N VAL A 53 14.73 -31.49 22.43
CA VAL A 53 16.11 -31.80 22.84
C VAL A 53 16.38 -33.30 22.86
N THR A 54 17.61 -33.70 22.57
CA THR A 54 18.07 -35.09 22.77
C THR A 54 18.97 -35.19 23.98
N VAL A 55 18.75 -36.22 24.81
CA VAL A 55 19.56 -36.48 26.02
C VAL A 55 19.91 -37.96 26.12
N ALA A 56 21.19 -38.26 26.34
CA ALA A 56 21.64 -39.61 26.65
C ALA A 56 21.34 -39.92 28.12
N LEU A 57 20.55 -40.96 28.38
CA LEU A 57 20.17 -41.38 29.72
C LEU A 57 20.60 -42.83 29.98
N THR A 58 21.03 -43.09 31.21
CA THR A 58 21.27 -44.44 31.71
C THR A 58 20.00 -45.03 32.33
N GLU A 59 19.84 -46.35 32.27
CA GLU A 59 18.70 -47.04 32.88
C GLU A 59 18.55 -46.65 34.37
N GLY A 60 17.36 -46.18 34.75
CA GLY A 60 17.05 -45.72 36.11
C GLY A 60 17.44 -44.26 36.40
N GLN A 61 18.06 -43.54 35.46
CA GLN A 61 18.37 -42.11 35.62
C GLN A 61 17.10 -41.26 35.53
N SER A 62 16.83 -40.45 36.56
CA SER A 62 15.73 -39.49 36.57
C SER A 62 16.15 -38.11 36.06
N ILE A 63 15.26 -37.46 35.32
CA ILE A 63 15.38 -36.08 34.84
C ILE A 63 14.10 -35.29 35.15
N VAL A 64 14.22 -33.97 35.18
CA VAL A 64 13.10 -33.03 35.17
C VAL A 64 13.03 -32.35 33.81
N ILE A 65 11.87 -32.39 33.18
CA ILE A 65 11.56 -31.72 31.92
C ILE A 65 10.72 -30.49 32.24
N VAL A 66 11.11 -29.33 31.75
CA VAL A 66 10.37 -28.09 31.95
C VAL A 66 9.87 -27.56 30.61
N ALA A 67 8.55 -27.42 30.53
CA ALA A 67 7.80 -26.92 29.39
C ALA A 67 7.32 -25.49 29.70
N ASP A 68 7.75 -24.50 28.92
CA ASP A 68 7.37 -23.10 29.08
C ASP A 68 6.92 -22.48 27.76
N GLY A 69 6.41 -21.24 27.81
CA GLY A 69 5.99 -20.47 26.64
C GLY A 69 7.00 -19.39 26.28
N LEU A 70 7.34 -19.32 24.99
CA LEU A 70 8.19 -18.27 24.44
C LEU A 70 7.48 -16.91 24.54
N SER A 71 8.18 -15.88 25.02
CA SER A 71 7.67 -14.50 25.09
C SER A 71 6.32 -14.33 25.80
N GLY A 72 6.00 -15.23 26.75
CA GLY A 72 4.75 -15.20 27.50
C GLY A 72 3.54 -15.82 26.80
N SER A 73 3.74 -16.52 25.67
CA SER A 73 2.70 -17.31 25.00
C SER A 73 2.12 -18.39 25.93
N ARG A 74 0.81 -18.63 25.86
CA ARG A 74 0.09 -19.60 26.68
C ARG A 74 -0.92 -20.36 25.84
N GLY A 75 -1.01 -21.68 26.01
CA GLY A 75 -1.94 -22.53 25.29
C GLY A 75 -1.82 -23.99 25.71
N ALA A 76 -2.54 -24.88 25.02
CA ALA A 76 -2.35 -26.32 25.15
C ALA A 76 -1.04 -26.74 24.47
N PHE A 77 -0.22 -27.56 25.14
CA PHE A 77 1.04 -28.09 24.60
C PHE A 77 1.02 -29.62 24.57
N HIS A 78 1.81 -30.18 23.66
CA HIS A 78 2.07 -31.62 23.55
C HIS A 78 3.51 -31.88 24.03
N LEU A 79 3.75 -32.94 24.80
CA LEU A 79 5.08 -33.35 25.23
C LEU A 79 5.25 -34.86 24.99
N ALA A 80 6.19 -35.22 24.13
CA ALA A 80 6.59 -36.59 23.83
C ALA A 80 8.01 -36.88 24.36
N VAL A 81 8.26 -38.12 24.77
CA VAL A 81 9.57 -38.62 25.19
C VAL A 81 9.80 -39.97 24.55
N ASP A 82 10.63 -40.02 23.52
CA ASP A 82 10.83 -41.19 22.66
C ASP A 82 12.28 -41.69 22.72
N LEU A 83 12.47 -43.00 22.76
CA LEU A 83 13.80 -43.61 22.66
C LEU A 83 14.21 -43.69 21.18
N LEU A 84 15.33 -43.06 20.83
CA LEU A 84 15.83 -43.09 19.45
C LEU A 84 16.44 -44.46 19.11
N PRO A 85 16.20 -44.99 17.89
CA PRO A 85 16.82 -46.22 17.42
C PRO A 85 18.34 -46.05 17.18
N PRO A 86 19.11 -47.16 17.15
CA PRO A 86 20.52 -47.12 16.76
C PRO A 86 20.66 -46.68 15.29
N CYS A 87 21.71 -45.91 14.99
CA CYS A 87 21.90 -45.29 13.68
C CYS A 87 23.31 -45.56 13.12
N PRO A 88 23.47 -46.10 11.88
CA PRO A 88 22.39 -46.56 10.99
C PRO A 88 21.66 -47.79 11.52
N ASP A 89 20.38 -47.93 11.17
CA ASP A 89 19.51 -49.01 11.63
C ASP A 89 19.59 -50.27 10.76
N THR A 90 19.96 -50.13 9.48
CA THR A 90 19.98 -51.22 8.49
C THR A 90 21.28 -51.20 7.67
N ASP A 91 21.98 -52.33 7.57
CA ASP A 91 23.17 -52.47 6.70
C ASP A 91 22.82 -53.02 5.31
N LEU A 92 23.19 -52.29 4.25
CA LEU A 92 22.94 -52.61 2.85
C LEU A 92 24.11 -53.33 2.16
N GLY A 93 25.28 -53.40 2.79
CA GLY A 93 26.48 -53.99 2.21
C GLY A 93 27.11 -53.13 1.10
N SER A 94 27.58 -53.77 0.02
CA SER A 94 28.45 -53.15 -1.01
C SER A 94 28.06 -53.47 -2.46
N ALA A 95 26.82 -53.85 -2.72
CA ALA A 95 26.34 -54.16 -4.07
C ALA A 95 26.29 -52.92 -4.98
N LEU A 96 26.51 -53.11 -6.29
CA LEU A 96 26.35 -52.09 -7.33
C LEU A 96 25.85 -52.71 -8.65
N PRO A 97 24.82 -52.14 -9.32
CA PRO A 97 23.89 -51.16 -8.76
C PRO A 97 23.00 -51.78 -7.67
N LEU A 98 22.53 -50.97 -6.73
CA LEU A 98 21.61 -51.39 -5.67
C LEU A 98 20.30 -50.60 -5.79
N SER A 99 19.16 -51.27 -5.61
CA SER A 99 17.84 -50.64 -5.50
C SER A 99 17.04 -51.39 -4.44
N ILE A 100 16.53 -50.66 -3.45
CA ILE A 100 15.71 -51.20 -2.37
C ILE A 100 14.43 -50.37 -2.22
N SER A 101 13.40 -50.97 -1.64
CA SER A 101 12.18 -50.26 -1.26
C SER A 101 11.91 -50.39 0.24
N GLY A 102 11.31 -49.37 0.83
CA GLY A 102 11.03 -49.27 2.27
C GLY A 102 9.87 -48.33 2.56
N THR A 103 9.65 -48.02 3.85
CA THR A 103 8.70 -46.98 4.28
C THR A 103 9.24 -46.24 5.49
N THR A 104 9.01 -44.92 5.53
CA THR A 104 9.28 -44.04 6.69
C THR A 104 8.09 -43.97 7.66
N ALA A 105 6.89 -44.39 7.23
CA ALA A 105 5.70 -44.31 8.07
C ALA A 105 5.87 -45.10 9.39
N GLY A 106 5.71 -44.40 10.52
CA GLY A 106 5.83 -44.97 11.87
C GLY A 106 7.25 -45.04 12.43
N ALA A 107 8.26 -44.50 11.72
CA ALA A 107 9.59 -44.29 12.28
C ALA A 107 9.62 -43.03 13.18
N VAL A 108 10.75 -42.83 13.87
CA VAL A 108 10.98 -41.66 14.73
C VAL A 108 11.61 -40.55 13.89
N ASP A 109 11.19 -39.30 14.08
CA ASP A 109 11.89 -38.11 13.59
C ASP A 109 12.98 -37.79 14.61
N GLY A 110 14.22 -38.22 14.35
CA GLY A 110 15.34 -38.13 15.28
C GLY A 110 16.57 -37.43 14.73
N LEU A 111 16.64 -37.18 13.42
CA LEU A 111 17.79 -36.59 12.75
C LEU A 111 17.45 -35.27 12.07
N ARG A 112 18.46 -34.42 11.89
CA ARG A 112 18.37 -33.21 11.06
C ARG A 112 19.65 -33.09 10.25
N SER A 113 19.50 -32.84 8.97
CA SER A 113 20.60 -32.39 8.13
C SER A 113 20.98 -30.95 8.52
N ASN A 114 22.28 -30.71 8.68
CA ASN A 114 22.80 -29.36 8.90
C ASN A 114 22.94 -28.57 7.59
N LEU A 115 22.97 -29.28 6.45
CA LEU A 115 23.18 -28.70 5.12
C LEU A 115 21.87 -28.34 4.41
N CYS A 116 20.79 -29.13 4.55
CA CYS A 116 19.52 -28.91 3.85
C CYS A 116 18.35 -28.41 4.70
N GLY A 117 18.41 -28.37 6.04
CA GLY A 117 17.41 -27.67 6.87
C GLY A 117 15.95 -28.15 6.86
N PHE A 118 15.56 -29.17 6.08
CA PHE A 118 14.14 -29.49 5.80
C PHE A 118 13.67 -30.93 6.16
N GLY A 119 14.49 -31.76 6.82
CA GLY A 119 13.97 -33.01 7.39
C GLY A 119 12.96 -32.70 8.50
N ARG A 120 11.67 -33.01 8.36
CA ARG A 120 10.63 -32.75 9.38
C ARG A 120 9.67 -33.93 9.59
N GLY A 121 10.04 -35.11 9.11
CA GLY A 121 9.22 -36.31 9.27
C GLY A 121 10.04 -37.51 9.71
N PRO A 122 9.38 -38.66 9.91
CA PRO A 122 10.04 -39.91 10.28
C PRO A 122 11.16 -40.32 9.31
N GLU A 123 12.32 -40.76 9.81
CA GLU A 123 13.45 -41.14 8.96
C GLU A 123 13.81 -42.64 9.00
N ARG A 124 14.52 -43.11 7.96
CA ARG A 124 15.14 -44.44 7.91
C ARG A 124 16.61 -44.35 7.53
N THR A 125 17.44 -45.13 8.21
CA THR A 125 18.90 -44.94 8.18
C THR A 125 19.62 -46.21 7.75
N PHE A 126 20.48 -46.08 6.75
CA PHE A 126 21.13 -47.19 6.07
C PHE A 126 22.66 -47.07 6.12
N GLN A 127 23.36 -48.19 6.24
CA GLN A 127 24.81 -48.23 6.05
C GLN A 127 25.14 -48.80 4.67
N TYR A 128 26.10 -48.20 3.97
CA TYR A 128 26.58 -48.68 2.66
C TYR A 128 28.10 -48.60 2.59
N THR A 129 28.76 -49.60 1.99
CA THR A 129 30.23 -49.64 1.79
C THR A 129 30.59 -49.62 0.32
N ALA A 130 31.36 -48.64 -0.13
CA ALA A 130 31.77 -48.48 -1.52
C ALA A 130 32.70 -49.62 -2.00
N PRO A 131 32.32 -50.44 -3.00
CA PRO A 131 33.17 -51.53 -3.49
C PRO A 131 34.34 -51.06 -4.38
N VAL A 132 34.27 -49.87 -4.99
CA VAL A 132 35.29 -49.30 -5.89
C VAL A 132 35.43 -47.80 -5.64
N THR A 133 36.52 -47.19 -6.12
CA THR A 133 36.68 -45.73 -6.04
C THR A 133 35.96 -45.08 -7.20
N GLY A 134 35.16 -44.05 -6.93
CA GLY A 134 34.45 -43.28 -7.97
C GLY A 134 33.34 -42.39 -7.38
N ASN A 135 32.59 -41.74 -8.27
CA ASN A 135 31.46 -40.89 -7.89
C ASN A 135 30.18 -41.73 -7.84
N TYR A 136 29.58 -41.83 -6.65
CA TYR A 136 28.37 -42.60 -6.41
C TYR A 136 27.16 -41.68 -6.50
N ILE A 137 26.21 -42.02 -7.36
CA ILE A 137 24.92 -41.35 -7.43
C ILE A 137 23.92 -42.16 -6.60
N ILE A 138 23.36 -41.51 -5.58
CA ILE A 138 22.38 -42.08 -4.66
C ILE A 138 21.09 -41.27 -4.82
N ASP A 139 19.98 -41.91 -5.14
CA ASP A 139 18.69 -41.22 -5.32
C ASP A 139 17.52 -42.00 -4.75
N THR A 140 16.41 -41.29 -4.56
CA THR A 140 15.14 -41.84 -4.10
C THR A 140 14.09 -41.94 -5.20
N TYR A 141 14.51 -41.99 -6.47
CA TYR A 141 13.60 -41.86 -7.60
C TYR A 141 12.52 -42.94 -7.63
N GLY A 142 11.28 -42.48 -7.86
CA GLY A 142 10.09 -43.31 -7.87
C GLY A 142 9.48 -43.51 -6.47
N SER A 143 9.82 -42.66 -5.51
CA SER A 143 9.14 -42.62 -4.21
C SER A 143 7.75 -42.01 -4.34
N SER A 144 6.82 -42.38 -3.46
CA SER A 144 5.42 -41.91 -3.56
C SER A 144 5.15 -40.64 -2.75
N TYR A 145 6.18 -40.05 -2.16
CA TYR A 145 6.11 -38.86 -1.33
C TYR A 145 7.42 -38.09 -1.47
N ASP A 146 7.39 -36.86 -0.97
CA ASP A 146 8.49 -35.93 -1.06
C ASP A 146 9.63 -36.33 -0.10
N THR A 147 10.76 -36.76 -0.66
CA THR A 147 11.87 -37.36 0.09
C THR A 147 13.02 -36.39 0.24
N THR A 148 13.60 -36.33 1.44
CA THR A 148 14.91 -35.71 1.66
C THR A 148 15.97 -36.80 1.83
N LEU A 149 17.13 -36.65 1.19
CA LEU A 149 18.24 -37.60 1.24
C LEU A 149 19.49 -36.91 1.77
N TYR A 150 20.13 -37.48 2.79
CA TYR A 150 21.42 -37.00 3.27
C TYR A 150 22.37 -38.15 3.61
N VAL A 151 23.67 -37.91 3.41
CA VAL A 151 24.72 -38.93 3.50
C VAL A 151 25.80 -38.45 4.45
N TYR A 152 26.14 -39.26 5.45
CA TYR A 152 27.23 -39.03 6.40
C TYR A 152 28.38 -40.00 6.17
N ASP A 153 29.59 -39.57 6.51
CA ASP A 153 30.77 -40.44 6.51
C ASP A 153 30.73 -41.41 7.71
N GLY A 154 30.81 -42.71 7.45
CA GLY A 154 30.78 -43.77 8.46
C GLY A 154 29.40 -44.03 9.07
N ALA A 155 28.99 -43.20 10.02
CA ALA A 155 27.76 -43.36 10.83
C ALA A 155 26.98 -42.04 10.89
N CYS A 156 25.76 -42.06 11.43
CA CYS A 156 24.88 -40.86 11.45
C CYS A 156 25.37 -39.70 12.32
N ALA A 157 26.38 -39.93 13.17
CA ALA A 157 27.08 -38.89 13.93
C ALA A 157 28.36 -38.39 13.22
N GLY A 158 28.65 -38.91 12.03
CA GLY A 158 29.79 -38.52 11.20
C GLY A 158 29.58 -37.18 10.51
N THR A 159 30.55 -36.78 9.70
CA THR A 159 30.45 -35.55 8.90
C THR A 159 29.49 -35.75 7.74
N GLU A 160 28.58 -34.80 7.54
CA GLU A 160 27.66 -34.81 6.40
C GLU A 160 28.44 -34.57 5.11
N LEU A 161 28.37 -35.51 4.17
CA LEU A 161 29.08 -35.50 2.89
C LEU A 161 28.28 -34.84 1.78
N ALA A 162 26.97 -35.08 1.74
CA ALA A 162 26.05 -34.48 0.78
C ALA A 162 24.61 -34.59 1.28
N CYS A 163 23.75 -33.68 0.81
CA CYS A 163 22.33 -33.71 1.08
C CYS A 163 21.56 -33.05 -0.06
N ASN A 164 20.34 -33.53 -0.34
CA ASN A 164 19.39 -32.93 -1.28
C ASN A 164 17.94 -33.30 -0.90
N ASN A 165 16.98 -32.39 -1.11
CA ASN A 165 15.54 -32.65 -0.95
C ASN A 165 14.75 -32.70 -2.26
N ASP A 166 15.18 -32.04 -3.34
CA ASP A 166 14.35 -31.90 -4.55
C ASP A 166 15.21 -31.93 -5.84
N ALA A 167 15.68 -33.12 -6.23
CA ALA A 167 16.48 -33.29 -7.44
C ALA A 167 15.63 -33.42 -8.72
N ARG A 168 14.47 -34.07 -8.64
CA ARG A 168 13.56 -34.25 -9.78
C ARG A 168 12.10 -34.13 -9.36
N GLY A 169 11.62 -32.90 -9.22
CA GLY A 169 10.34 -32.69 -8.58
C GLY A 169 10.50 -32.97 -7.09
N VAL A 170 9.78 -33.97 -6.56
CA VAL A 170 9.72 -34.31 -5.12
C VAL A 170 10.67 -35.44 -4.69
N ASP A 171 11.50 -35.96 -5.60
CA ASP A 171 12.48 -37.00 -5.29
C ASP A 171 13.89 -36.40 -5.13
N ALA A 172 14.72 -36.94 -4.23
CA ALA A 172 16.07 -36.46 -3.94
C ALA A 172 17.17 -37.29 -4.63
N GLN A 173 18.31 -36.64 -4.92
CA GLN A 173 19.53 -37.28 -5.43
C GLN A 173 20.78 -36.55 -4.92
N VAL A 174 21.79 -37.32 -4.52
CA VAL A 174 23.13 -36.81 -4.18
C VAL A 174 24.20 -37.55 -4.95
N THR A 175 25.31 -36.86 -5.24
CA THR A 175 26.52 -37.46 -5.82
C THR A 175 27.66 -37.36 -4.81
N VAL A 176 28.26 -38.48 -4.41
CA VAL A 176 29.31 -38.51 -3.39
C VAL A 176 30.56 -39.23 -3.93
N PRO A 177 31.75 -38.59 -3.92
CA PRO A 177 33.00 -39.27 -4.24
C PRO A 177 33.38 -40.20 -3.09
N LEU A 178 33.46 -41.51 -3.37
CA LEU A 178 33.82 -42.50 -2.36
C LEU A 178 35.09 -43.26 -2.79
N THR A 179 35.89 -43.62 -1.79
CA THR A 179 37.05 -44.49 -1.97
C THR A 179 36.69 -45.94 -1.69
N THR A 180 37.42 -46.88 -2.30
CA THR A 180 37.19 -48.32 -2.11
C THR A 180 37.25 -48.70 -0.63
N GLY A 181 36.17 -49.32 -0.12
CA GLY A 181 36.03 -49.77 1.26
C GLY A 181 35.51 -48.71 2.23
N GLN A 182 35.24 -47.49 1.77
CA GLN A 182 34.66 -46.43 2.60
C GLN A 182 33.20 -46.75 2.93
N SER A 183 32.85 -46.66 4.21
CA SER A 183 31.48 -46.83 4.70
C SER A 183 30.81 -45.48 4.87
N ILE A 184 29.54 -45.38 4.51
CA ILE A 184 28.70 -44.20 4.68
C ILE A 184 27.37 -44.56 5.35
N ALA A 185 26.76 -43.58 6.00
CA ALA A 185 25.39 -43.64 6.48
C ALA A 185 24.48 -42.81 5.57
N ILE A 186 23.43 -43.43 5.03
CA ILE A 186 22.46 -42.80 4.14
C ILE A 186 21.15 -42.66 4.92
N VAL A 187 20.55 -41.48 4.92
CA VAL A 187 19.28 -41.23 5.60
C VAL A 187 18.25 -40.82 4.59
N VAL A 188 17.12 -41.54 4.60
CA VAL A 188 15.93 -41.22 3.81
C VAL A 188 14.88 -40.64 4.76
N ASP A 189 14.48 -39.41 4.49
CA ASP A 189 13.61 -38.56 5.29
C ASP A 189 12.54 -37.93 4.36
N SER A 190 11.78 -36.96 4.86
CA SER A 190 10.76 -36.19 4.17
C SER A 190 11.01 -34.69 4.30
N SER A 191 10.61 -33.92 3.30
CA SER A 191 10.87 -32.47 3.21
C SER A 191 9.72 -31.59 3.75
N TRP A 192 8.48 -32.08 3.80
CA TRP A 192 7.29 -31.25 4.06
C TRP A 192 6.31 -31.84 5.08
N ASN A 193 5.94 -31.06 6.12
CA ASN A 193 4.84 -31.29 7.07
C ASN A 193 4.75 -32.70 7.68
N GLY A 194 5.87 -33.38 7.92
CA GLY A 194 5.88 -34.73 8.48
C GLY A 194 5.31 -35.81 7.55
N ALA A 195 5.36 -35.58 6.23
CA ALA A 195 4.99 -36.57 5.24
C ALA A 195 5.76 -37.88 5.46
N SER A 196 5.10 -39.02 5.29
CA SER A 196 5.76 -40.32 5.38
C SER A 196 5.07 -41.30 4.46
N GLY A 197 5.81 -42.31 4.01
CA GLY A 197 5.29 -43.24 3.03
C GLY A 197 6.35 -44.17 2.47
N PRO A 198 5.99 -44.97 1.45
CA PRO A 198 6.93 -45.86 0.80
C PRO A 198 7.93 -45.10 -0.07
N PHE A 199 9.21 -45.46 0.06
CA PHE A 199 10.32 -44.92 -0.73
C PHE A 199 11.03 -46.03 -1.52
N ASN A 200 11.70 -45.62 -2.60
CA ASN A 200 12.73 -46.41 -3.28
C ASN A 200 14.08 -45.74 -3.05
N LEU A 201 15.16 -46.49 -2.80
CA LEU A 201 16.52 -45.98 -2.67
C LEU A 201 17.43 -46.71 -3.67
N ASN A 202 18.07 -45.94 -4.56
CA ASN A 202 18.90 -46.44 -5.65
C ASN A 202 20.35 -45.94 -5.49
N ILE A 203 21.33 -46.82 -5.72
CA ILE A 203 22.77 -46.50 -5.67
C ILE A 203 23.45 -47.00 -6.96
N ARG A 204 24.15 -46.11 -7.67
CA ARG A 204 24.92 -46.42 -8.90
C ARG A 204 26.23 -45.62 -9.00
N LEU A 205 27.10 -45.98 -9.94
CA LEU A 205 28.32 -45.24 -10.27
C LEU A 205 28.07 -44.22 -11.41
N GLY A 206 28.60 -43.00 -11.31
CA GLY A 206 28.52 -41.93 -12.32
C GLY A 206 29.64 -41.98 -13.40
N PRO A 207 29.56 -41.16 -14.48
CA PRO A 207 30.55 -41.12 -15.57
C PRO A 207 31.88 -40.39 -15.23
N ASP A 208 32.92 -40.60 -16.06
CA ASP A 208 34.28 -40.02 -15.92
C ASP A 208 34.37 -38.51 -16.29
N CYS A 209 35.37 -37.77 -15.77
CA CYS A 209 35.54 -36.30 -15.96
C CYS A 209 37.02 -35.87 -16.19
N PRO A 210 37.36 -34.94 -17.13
CA PRO A 210 36.47 -34.21 -18.05
C PRO A 210 36.03 -35.05 -19.27
N GLU A 211 34.89 -34.69 -19.86
CA GLU A 211 34.25 -35.45 -20.94
C GLU A 211 34.93 -35.27 -22.31
N THR A 212 35.42 -34.06 -22.62
CA THR A 212 35.99 -33.71 -23.95
C THR A 212 37.29 -32.89 -23.82
N ASP A 213 38.27 -33.08 -24.71
CA ASP A 213 39.51 -32.29 -24.77
C ASP A 213 39.58 -31.42 -26.04
N LEU A 214 39.74 -30.10 -25.86
CA LEU A 214 39.78 -29.07 -26.91
C LEU A 214 41.21 -28.74 -27.38
N GLY A 215 42.25 -29.24 -26.72
CA GLY A 215 43.63 -28.99 -27.09
C GLY A 215 44.13 -27.57 -26.77
N SER A 216 45.01 -27.02 -27.63
CA SER A 216 45.78 -25.79 -27.38
C SER A 216 45.73 -24.74 -28.51
N THR A 217 44.62 -24.67 -29.24
CA THR A 217 44.41 -23.67 -30.30
C THR A 217 43.31 -22.68 -29.92
N ALA A 218 43.56 -21.37 -30.07
CA ALA A 218 42.59 -20.30 -29.84
C ALA A 218 42.62 -19.28 -31.01
N PRO A 219 41.48 -18.73 -31.45
CA PRO A 219 40.13 -18.95 -30.90
C PRO A 219 39.58 -20.35 -31.20
N VAL A 220 38.73 -20.86 -30.32
CA VAL A 220 38.01 -22.15 -30.51
C VAL A 220 36.54 -21.98 -30.20
N SER A 221 35.70 -22.68 -30.96
CA SER A 221 34.25 -22.68 -30.85
C SER A 221 33.71 -24.10 -30.88
N VAL A 222 32.87 -24.47 -29.92
CA VAL A 222 32.28 -25.82 -29.83
C VAL A 222 30.80 -25.71 -29.49
N SER A 223 29.97 -26.28 -30.35
CA SER A 223 28.54 -26.44 -30.08
C SER A 223 28.26 -27.78 -29.40
N GLY A 224 27.39 -27.77 -28.39
CA GLY A 224 27.04 -28.96 -27.61
C GLY A 224 25.67 -28.84 -26.98
N THR A 225 25.25 -29.91 -26.28
CA THR A 225 23.99 -29.96 -25.54
C THR A 225 24.23 -30.55 -24.15
N THR A 226 23.57 -29.99 -23.14
CA THR A 226 23.65 -30.54 -21.78
C THR A 226 22.76 -31.78 -21.61
N VAL A 227 21.87 -32.10 -22.56
CA VAL A 227 20.95 -33.27 -22.50
C VAL A 227 21.69 -34.56 -22.15
N GLY A 228 21.29 -35.21 -21.05
CA GLY A 228 21.82 -36.51 -20.61
C GLY A 228 23.25 -36.47 -20.05
N GLY A 229 23.77 -35.29 -19.73
CA GLY A 229 25.02 -35.13 -18.99
C GLY A 229 24.89 -35.49 -17.50
N PRO A 230 26.01 -35.79 -16.81
CA PRO A 230 26.03 -35.91 -15.37
C PRO A 230 25.72 -34.56 -14.70
N ASN A 231 25.24 -34.62 -13.46
CA ASN A 231 25.20 -33.49 -12.53
C ASN A 231 26.10 -33.87 -11.34
N ALA A 232 27.41 -33.68 -11.50
CA ALA A 232 28.46 -34.22 -10.64
C ALA A 232 29.40 -33.15 -10.07
N LEU A 233 29.36 -31.90 -10.54
CA LEU A 233 30.21 -30.79 -10.11
C LEU A 233 29.36 -29.65 -9.57
N ASP A 234 28.69 -29.91 -8.45
CA ASP A 234 27.93 -28.88 -7.73
C ASP A 234 28.87 -27.97 -6.92
N GLU A 235 29.14 -26.78 -7.44
CA GLU A 235 29.81 -25.70 -6.70
C GLU A 235 29.00 -24.40 -6.78
N ARG A 236 28.79 -23.79 -5.60
CA ARG A 236 28.10 -22.50 -5.49
C ARG A 236 28.96 -21.38 -6.08
N CYS A 237 28.64 -20.93 -7.29
CA CYS A 237 29.10 -19.64 -7.78
C CYS A 237 28.30 -18.54 -7.05
N TYR A 238 28.81 -18.08 -5.90
CA TYR A 238 28.16 -17.01 -5.14
C TYR A 238 28.50 -15.65 -5.76
N ASN A 239 27.74 -15.22 -6.77
CA ASN A 239 27.67 -13.82 -7.15
C ASN A 239 26.31 -13.25 -6.73
N SER A 240 26.33 -12.18 -5.92
CA SER A 240 25.16 -11.50 -5.36
C SER A 240 24.24 -10.84 -6.40
N ASP A 241 24.63 -10.80 -7.67
CA ASP A 241 23.91 -10.06 -8.72
C ASP A 241 22.83 -10.88 -9.46
N ILE A 242 22.69 -12.17 -9.16
CA ILE A 242 21.71 -13.04 -9.83
C ILE A 242 20.76 -13.57 -8.76
N GLY A 243 19.65 -12.87 -8.56
CA GLY A 243 18.69 -13.07 -7.47
C GLY A 243 17.86 -14.36 -7.50
N TYR A 244 18.45 -15.50 -7.87
CA TYR A 244 17.84 -16.81 -7.73
C TYR A 244 18.83 -17.79 -7.08
N PRO A 245 18.38 -18.65 -6.13
CA PRO A 245 19.20 -19.74 -5.63
C PRO A 245 19.55 -20.67 -6.80
N PRO A 246 20.80 -21.19 -6.89
CA PRO A 246 21.13 -22.21 -7.89
C PRO A 246 20.23 -23.42 -7.65
N ASN A 247 19.44 -23.79 -8.66
CA ASN A 247 18.62 -24.99 -8.58
C ASN A 247 19.55 -26.21 -8.80
N GLU A 248 19.81 -26.95 -7.72
CA GLU A 248 20.58 -28.20 -7.74
C GLU A 248 19.85 -29.26 -8.59
N GLY A 249 20.28 -29.48 -9.84
CA GLY A 249 19.64 -30.50 -10.69
C GLY A 249 19.93 -30.48 -12.19
N ALA A 250 20.68 -29.50 -12.69
CA ALA A 250 20.94 -29.36 -14.11
C ALA A 250 22.05 -30.30 -14.63
N PRO A 251 21.91 -30.89 -15.82
CA PRO A 251 23.00 -31.62 -16.48
C PRO A 251 24.14 -30.71 -16.94
N GLU A 252 25.38 -31.18 -16.85
CA GLU A 252 26.61 -30.44 -17.22
C GLU A 252 27.35 -31.06 -18.43
N ARG A 253 28.27 -30.30 -19.03
CA ARG A 253 29.32 -30.77 -19.95
C ARG A 253 30.68 -30.21 -19.56
N THR A 254 31.73 -31.04 -19.63
CA THR A 254 33.09 -30.62 -19.21
C THR A 254 34.12 -30.74 -20.35
N PHE A 255 34.92 -29.69 -20.51
CA PHE A 255 35.89 -29.51 -21.59
C PHE A 255 37.28 -29.20 -21.05
N ARG A 256 38.34 -29.81 -21.58
CA ARG A 256 39.73 -29.44 -21.27
C ARG A 256 40.29 -28.46 -22.30
N PHE A 257 40.99 -27.41 -21.87
CA PHE A 257 41.69 -26.47 -22.74
C PHE A 257 43.09 -26.15 -22.21
N THR A 258 44.08 -25.91 -23.09
CA THR A 258 45.45 -25.50 -22.72
C THR A 258 45.84 -24.20 -23.41
N ALA A 259 46.19 -23.16 -22.66
CA ALA A 259 46.47 -21.83 -23.23
C ALA A 259 47.73 -21.80 -24.12
N PRO A 260 47.65 -21.34 -25.39
CA PRO A 260 48.82 -21.28 -26.29
C PRO A 260 49.78 -20.13 -25.99
N VAL A 261 49.27 -18.98 -25.55
CA VAL A 261 50.04 -17.77 -25.18
C VAL A 261 49.58 -17.23 -23.83
N SER A 262 50.43 -16.47 -23.15
CA SER A 262 50.04 -15.82 -21.90
C SER A 262 49.19 -14.58 -22.17
N GLY A 263 48.15 -14.37 -21.37
CA GLY A 263 47.32 -13.17 -21.38
C GLY A 263 45.89 -13.46 -20.95
N GLN A 264 45.04 -12.44 -21.03
CA GLN A 264 43.63 -12.52 -20.64
C GLN A 264 42.78 -13.16 -21.74
N TYR A 265 42.17 -14.30 -21.45
CA TYR A 265 41.24 -15.00 -22.34
C TYR A 265 39.80 -14.71 -21.95
N LEU A 266 38.95 -14.63 -22.96
CA LEU A 266 37.50 -14.56 -22.82
C LEU A 266 36.91 -15.95 -23.14
N ILE A 267 36.16 -16.54 -22.22
CA ILE A 267 35.43 -17.80 -22.37
C ILE A 267 33.93 -17.50 -22.26
N ASP A 268 33.15 -17.73 -23.31
CA ASP A 268 31.71 -17.40 -23.33
C ASP A 268 30.87 -18.48 -24.03
N THR A 269 29.54 -18.42 -23.89
CA THR A 269 28.62 -19.33 -24.62
C THR A 269 27.75 -18.63 -25.66
N ALA A 270 28.24 -17.56 -26.31
CA ALA A 270 27.56 -16.79 -27.35
C ALA A 270 26.09 -16.42 -27.04
N GLY A 271 25.80 -16.05 -25.79
CA GLY A 271 24.46 -15.65 -25.36
C GLY A 271 23.51 -16.82 -25.05
N SER A 272 23.96 -18.07 -25.11
CA SER A 272 23.24 -19.18 -24.47
C SER A 272 23.15 -18.95 -22.97
N TYR A 273 21.96 -19.17 -22.39
CA TYR A 273 21.70 -19.01 -20.97
C TYR A 273 22.33 -20.17 -20.20
N THR A 274 23.65 -20.14 -19.99
CA THR A 274 24.45 -21.19 -19.31
C THR A 274 25.15 -20.62 -18.07
N VAL A 275 25.55 -21.51 -17.16
CA VAL A 275 26.52 -21.20 -16.10
C VAL A 275 27.88 -21.80 -16.51
N LEU A 276 28.93 -21.00 -16.44
CA LEU A 276 30.30 -21.42 -16.76
C LEU A 276 31.12 -21.54 -15.48
N TYR A 277 31.95 -22.57 -15.41
CA TYR A 277 33.02 -22.72 -14.41
C TYR A 277 34.34 -23.01 -15.11
N VAL A 278 35.43 -22.45 -14.59
CA VAL A 278 36.79 -22.75 -15.02
C VAL A 278 37.57 -23.29 -13.83
N ARG A 279 38.05 -24.52 -13.93
CA ARG A 279 38.85 -25.21 -12.91
C ARG A 279 40.28 -25.40 -13.38
N ASP A 280 41.21 -25.43 -12.43
CA ASP A 280 42.62 -25.66 -12.74
C ASP A 280 42.92 -27.15 -12.97
N GLY A 281 43.40 -27.49 -14.16
CA GLY A 281 43.96 -28.80 -14.53
C GLY A 281 43.00 -30.00 -14.60
N SER A 282 42.00 -30.12 -13.71
CA SER A 282 41.09 -31.27 -13.60
C SER A 282 39.73 -30.89 -12.98
N CYS A 283 38.73 -31.77 -13.05
CA CYS A 283 37.40 -31.52 -12.50
C CYS A 283 37.35 -31.42 -10.96
N GLY A 284 38.32 -32.01 -10.25
CA GLY A 284 38.50 -31.83 -8.80
C GLY A 284 39.51 -30.74 -8.44
N GLY A 285 39.98 -29.99 -9.44
CA GLY A 285 40.88 -28.85 -9.23
C GLY A 285 40.13 -27.63 -8.66
N PRO A 286 40.87 -26.69 -8.06
CA PRO A 286 40.27 -25.46 -7.53
C PRO A 286 39.61 -24.67 -8.67
N THR A 287 38.44 -24.10 -8.38
CA THR A 287 37.74 -23.18 -9.28
C THR A 287 38.54 -21.88 -9.38
N LEU A 288 38.95 -21.57 -10.60
CA LEU A 288 39.68 -20.35 -10.95
C LEU A 288 38.73 -19.19 -11.21
N ALA A 289 37.59 -19.46 -11.85
CA ALA A 289 36.55 -18.46 -12.13
C ALA A 289 35.20 -19.15 -12.39
N CYS A 290 34.10 -18.44 -12.15
CA CYS A 290 32.75 -18.87 -12.51
C CYS A 290 31.89 -17.64 -12.83
N SER A 291 30.92 -17.78 -13.74
CA SER A 291 30.02 -16.69 -14.17
C SER A 291 28.89 -17.24 -15.04
N THR A 292 27.80 -16.48 -15.23
CA THR A 292 26.76 -16.82 -16.22
C THR A 292 27.18 -16.36 -17.62
N GLY A 293 27.31 -17.30 -18.54
CA GLY A 293 27.52 -17.05 -19.96
C GLY A 293 28.88 -16.48 -20.39
N GLN A 294 29.68 -15.87 -19.49
CA GLN A 294 30.97 -15.25 -19.84
C GLN A 294 31.98 -15.18 -18.68
N ILE A 295 33.21 -15.64 -18.89
CA ILE A 295 34.35 -15.59 -17.96
C ILE A 295 35.55 -14.93 -18.65
N VAL A 296 36.22 -14.02 -17.93
CA VAL A 296 37.49 -13.44 -18.34
C VAL A 296 38.58 -13.92 -17.38
N ILE A 297 39.63 -14.55 -17.89
CA ILE A 297 40.66 -15.19 -17.05
C ILE A 297 42.07 -15.03 -17.62
N ASP A 298 43.03 -14.68 -16.77
CA ASP A 298 44.45 -14.67 -17.12
C ASP A 298 45.02 -16.09 -17.11
N LEU A 299 45.52 -16.54 -18.26
CA LEU A 299 46.16 -17.84 -18.39
C LEU A 299 47.63 -17.68 -18.79
N VAL A 300 48.47 -18.58 -18.29
CA VAL A 300 49.89 -18.66 -18.69
C VAL A 300 50.03 -19.66 -19.84
N ALA A 301 50.90 -19.38 -20.80
CA ALA A 301 51.21 -20.31 -21.89
C ALA A 301 51.55 -21.72 -21.35
N GLY A 302 50.81 -22.73 -21.80
CA GLY A 302 50.93 -24.13 -21.37
C GLY A 302 50.07 -24.53 -20.16
N GLN A 303 49.35 -23.60 -19.53
CA GLN A 303 48.43 -23.90 -18.43
C GLN A 303 47.18 -24.63 -18.96
N SER A 304 46.81 -25.73 -18.32
CA SER A 304 45.62 -26.53 -18.67
C SER A 304 44.49 -26.24 -17.68
N ILE A 305 43.29 -25.98 -18.20
CA ILE A 305 42.07 -25.74 -17.43
C ILE A 305 40.96 -26.72 -17.86
N VAL A 306 39.96 -26.88 -16.99
CA VAL A 306 38.69 -27.54 -17.31
C VAL A 306 37.58 -26.51 -17.29
N VAL A 307 36.89 -26.34 -18.41
CA VAL A 307 35.70 -25.50 -18.57
C VAL A 307 34.47 -26.38 -18.39
N VAL A 308 33.61 -26.04 -17.44
CA VAL A 308 32.33 -26.68 -17.18
C VAL A 308 31.23 -25.78 -17.75
N VAL A 309 30.37 -26.34 -18.58
CA VAL A 309 29.17 -25.69 -19.12
C VAL A 309 27.96 -26.35 -18.48
N ASP A 310 27.23 -25.58 -17.70
CA ASP A 310 26.13 -26.02 -16.87
C ASP A 310 24.84 -25.29 -17.26
N ALA A 311 23.69 -25.93 -17.07
CA ALA A 311 22.40 -25.31 -17.34
C ALA A 311 21.88 -24.62 -16.07
N PRO A 312 21.31 -23.41 -16.16
CA PRO A 312 20.86 -22.66 -14.98
C PRO A 312 19.56 -23.22 -14.37
N ASP A 313 18.80 -24.03 -15.13
CA ASP A 313 17.55 -24.67 -14.72
C ASP A 313 17.55 -26.17 -15.10
N ALA A 314 16.59 -26.95 -14.57
CA ALA A 314 16.41 -28.37 -14.87
C ALA A 314 16.08 -28.70 -16.35
N TYR A 315 16.07 -27.70 -17.24
CA TYR A 315 15.86 -27.86 -18.66
C TYR A 315 17.21 -27.92 -19.39
N PRO A 316 17.52 -29.02 -20.10
CA PRO A 316 18.71 -29.08 -20.92
C PRO A 316 18.74 -28.00 -21.99
N ILE A 317 19.93 -27.46 -22.26
CA ILE A 317 20.14 -26.37 -23.22
C ILE A 317 21.21 -26.75 -24.24
N ASP A 318 21.03 -26.23 -25.44
CA ASP A 318 22.08 -26.21 -26.45
C ASP A 318 22.95 -24.96 -26.23
N PHE A 319 24.26 -25.15 -26.32
CA PHE A 319 25.24 -24.09 -26.11
C PHE A 319 26.26 -24.04 -27.24
N ASN A 320 26.90 -22.87 -27.39
CA ASN A 320 28.03 -22.68 -28.27
C ASN A 320 29.18 -22.02 -27.50
N LEU A 321 30.11 -22.83 -26.99
CA LEU A 321 31.24 -22.39 -26.19
C LEU A 321 32.32 -21.76 -27.08
N HIS A 322 32.75 -20.55 -26.75
CA HIS A 322 33.84 -19.81 -27.36
C HIS A 322 34.97 -19.57 -26.36
N ILE A 323 36.22 -19.69 -26.83
CA ILE A 323 37.41 -19.25 -26.10
C ILE A 323 38.19 -18.31 -27.02
N THR A 324 38.28 -17.03 -26.64
CA THR A 324 38.84 -15.92 -27.40
C THR A 324 40.16 -15.43 -26.77
N PRO A 325 41.23 -15.20 -27.55
CA PRO A 325 42.54 -14.75 -27.04
C PRO A 325 42.58 -13.24 -26.68
N PRO A 326 43.65 -12.74 -26.02
CA PRO A 326 43.79 -11.35 -25.58
C PRO A 326 43.82 -10.31 -26.72
N ALA A 327 43.28 -9.10 -26.49
CA ALA A 327 43.25 -7.96 -27.44
C ALA A 327 44.56 -7.14 -27.52
N ILE A 328 44.75 -6.34 -28.58
CA ILE A 328 45.88 -5.40 -28.81
C ILE A 328 45.51 -4.02 -28.24
N CYS A 329 46.45 -3.15 -27.83
CA CYS A 329 46.14 -1.79 -27.30
C CYS A 329 47.26 -0.78 -27.65
N PRO A 330 46.97 0.47 -28.09
CA PRO A 330 45.65 1.04 -28.42
C PRO A 330 45.15 0.61 -29.81
N ASP A 331 43.82 0.68 -30.01
CA ASP A 331 43.16 0.13 -31.20
C ASP A 331 43.01 1.13 -32.37
N THR A 332 42.76 2.41 -32.08
CA THR A 332 42.45 3.44 -33.09
C THR A 332 43.24 4.75 -32.84
N ASP A 333 43.63 5.47 -33.90
CA ASP A 333 44.25 6.80 -33.83
C ASP A 333 43.32 7.88 -34.41
N LEU A 334 42.98 8.89 -33.60
CA LEU A 334 42.09 10.00 -33.94
C LEU A 334 42.85 11.24 -34.48
N GLY A 335 44.19 11.23 -34.42
CA GLY A 335 45.03 12.31 -34.94
C GLY A 335 45.04 13.58 -34.06
N THR A 336 45.06 14.75 -34.72
CA THR A 336 45.31 16.08 -34.10
C THR A 336 44.27 17.15 -34.47
N THR A 337 43.11 16.79 -35.02
CA THR A 337 42.11 17.77 -35.50
C THR A 337 41.12 18.14 -34.39
N LEU A 338 40.59 19.38 -34.42
CA LEU A 338 39.54 19.86 -33.50
C LEU A 338 38.42 20.58 -34.27
N PRO A 339 37.13 20.44 -33.86
CA PRO A 339 36.63 19.48 -32.88
C PRO A 339 36.65 18.03 -33.41
N VAL A 340 36.67 17.04 -32.52
CA VAL A 340 36.48 15.63 -32.88
C VAL A 340 35.06 15.20 -32.53
N ALA A 341 34.39 14.55 -33.47
CA ALA A 341 33.16 13.80 -33.24
C ALA A 341 33.31 12.45 -33.92
N SER A 342 33.44 11.38 -33.13
CA SER A 342 33.65 10.02 -33.61
C SER A 342 32.54 9.13 -33.09
N SER A 343 32.05 8.20 -33.91
CA SER A 343 31.11 7.17 -33.50
C SER A 343 31.73 5.78 -33.70
N ASP A 344 31.56 4.91 -32.71
CA ASP A 344 32.11 3.56 -32.74
C ASP A 344 31.27 2.58 -31.90
N SER A 345 31.67 1.32 -31.81
CA SER A 345 30.95 0.28 -31.04
C SER A 345 31.86 -0.53 -30.12
N LEU A 346 31.31 -0.92 -28.96
CA LEU A 346 31.94 -1.82 -27.99
C LEU A 346 31.84 -3.31 -28.40
N SER A 347 31.17 -3.64 -29.51
CA SER A 347 31.09 -5.00 -30.05
C SER A 347 32.44 -5.57 -30.47
N GLY A 348 32.82 -6.72 -29.90
CA GLY A 348 34.06 -7.44 -30.23
C GLY A 348 35.34 -6.77 -29.71
N ALA A 349 35.20 -5.85 -28.77
CA ALA A 349 36.29 -5.06 -28.22
C ALA A 349 37.06 -5.78 -27.08
N GLY A 350 38.29 -5.34 -26.81
CA GLY A 350 39.15 -5.88 -25.76
C GLY A 350 38.76 -5.39 -24.35
N ASN A 351 39.54 -5.76 -23.32
CA ASN A 351 39.38 -5.30 -21.93
C ASN A 351 40.75 -5.03 -21.27
N GLY A 352 41.55 -4.14 -21.85
CA GLY A 352 42.96 -3.93 -21.51
C GLY A 352 43.31 -2.68 -20.67
N ALA A 353 42.38 -1.76 -20.40
CA ALA A 353 42.63 -0.41 -19.89
C ALA A 353 41.56 0.08 -18.88
N GLY A 354 41.11 -0.82 -18.00
CA GLY A 354 40.10 -0.55 -16.97
C GLY A 354 40.29 0.75 -16.17
N ALA A 355 39.20 1.47 -15.96
CA ALA A 355 39.18 2.83 -15.42
C ALA A 355 39.09 2.85 -13.88
N SER A 356 39.68 3.86 -13.22
CA SER A 356 39.61 3.92 -11.73
C SER A 356 38.22 4.26 -11.20
N CYS A 357 37.39 4.91 -12.03
CA CYS A 357 36.06 5.34 -11.67
C CYS A 357 34.95 4.34 -12.01
N GLY A 358 35.23 3.21 -12.68
CA GLY A 358 34.24 2.18 -13.01
C GLY A 358 34.65 1.28 -14.20
N GLY A 359 33.75 0.40 -14.65
CA GLY A 359 33.88 -0.31 -15.94
C GLY A 359 34.61 -1.67 -15.94
N SER A 360 35.10 -2.14 -14.79
CA SER A 360 36.15 -3.18 -14.67
C SER A 360 35.99 -4.55 -15.36
N PHE A 361 34.90 -4.87 -16.08
CA PHE A 361 34.66 -6.19 -16.67
C PHE A 361 33.92 -6.19 -18.03
N GLN A 362 33.92 -5.09 -18.79
CA GLN A 362 33.18 -4.98 -20.05
C GLN A 362 34.10 -4.66 -21.25
N PRO A 363 33.62 -4.80 -22.51
CA PRO A 363 34.41 -4.46 -23.68
C PRO A 363 34.69 -2.95 -23.76
N GLU A 364 35.95 -2.55 -23.93
CA GLU A 364 36.37 -1.16 -24.09
C GLU A 364 36.96 -0.90 -25.48
N ARG A 365 36.86 0.35 -25.95
CA ARG A 365 37.56 0.82 -27.15
C ARG A 365 38.57 1.88 -26.77
N THR A 366 39.80 1.71 -27.26
CA THR A 366 40.91 2.61 -26.95
C THR A 366 41.33 3.44 -28.16
N PHE A 367 41.43 4.74 -27.96
CA PHE A 367 41.81 5.73 -28.97
C PHE A 367 43.08 6.46 -28.56
N THR A 368 43.89 6.86 -29.53
CA THR A 368 44.97 7.84 -29.32
C THR A 368 44.57 9.20 -29.89
N TYR A 369 44.90 10.28 -29.19
CA TYR A 369 44.66 11.65 -29.63
C TYR A 369 45.83 12.55 -29.21
N THR A 370 46.24 13.48 -30.07
CA THR A 370 47.30 14.45 -29.77
C THR A 370 46.78 15.88 -29.83
N ALA A 371 46.88 16.61 -28.72
CA ALA A 371 46.39 17.97 -28.58
C ALA A 371 47.13 18.94 -29.54
N PRO A 372 46.46 19.60 -30.50
CA PRO A 372 47.13 20.50 -31.45
C PRO A 372 47.58 21.83 -30.82
N VAL A 373 46.89 22.28 -29.76
CA VAL A 373 47.16 23.52 -29.04
C VAL A 373 47.04 23.30 -27.53
N ALA A 374 47.67 24.18 -26.75
CA ALA A 374 47.51 24.16 -25.30
C ALA A 374 46.16 24.78 -24.90
N GLY A 375 45.46 24.17 -23.96
CA GLY A 375 44.19 24.67 -23.43
C GLY A 375 43.42 23.60 -22.67
N THR A 376 42.23 23.96 -22.20
CA THR A 376 41.32 23.08 -21.48
C THR A 376 40.41 22.35 -22.48
N TYR A 377 40.47 21.03 -22.47
CA TYR A 377 39.69 20.17 -23.35
C TYR A 377 38.50 19.57 -22.60
N VAL A 378 37.34 19.59 -23.24
CA VAL A 378 36.13 18.89 -22.79
C VAL A 378 36.00 17.64 -23.66
N ILE A 379 36.10 16.48 -23.04
CA ILE A 379 36.00 15.17 -23.69
C ILE A 379 34.77 14.47 -23.13
N ASP A 380 33.80 14.19 -23.98
CA ASP A 380 32.52 13.63 -23.55
C ASP A 380 32.03 12.52 -24.46
N THR A 381 31.05 11.76 -23.97
CA THR A 381 30.34 10.73 -24.73
C THR A 381 28.85 11.04 -24.88
N PHE A 382 28.45 12.30 -24.76
CA PHE A 382 27.05 12.71 -24.87
C PHE A 382 26.48 12.37 -26.25
N GLY A 383 25.20 11.93 -26.25
CA GLY A 383 24.52 11.39 -27.43
C GLY A 383 24.73 9.89 -27.65
N SER A 384 25.50 9.20 -26.80
CA SER A 384 25.61 7.74 -26.80
C SER A 384 24.29 7.10 -26.31
N VAL A 385 23.90 5.99 -26.92
CA VAL A 385 22.71 5.21 -26.49
C VAL A 385 23.02 4.26 -25.32
N VAL A 386 24.30 4.13 -24.97
CA VAL A 386 24.82 3.27 -23.91
C VAL A 386 25.27 4.08 -22.70
N ASN A 387 25.30 3.43 -21.55
CA ASN A 387 26.02 3.94 -20.40
C ASN A 387 27.53 3.79 -20.66
N THR A 388 28.27 4.88 -20.53
CA THR A 388 29.71 4.90 -20.82
C THR A 388 30.52 5.27 -19.59
N VAL A 389 31.69 4.65 -19.44
CA VAL A 389 32.77 5.09 -18.56
C VAL A 389 33.90 5.62 -19.43
N LEU A 390 34.44 6.79 -19.10
CA LEU A 390 35.48 7.46 -19.87
C LEU A 390 36.76 7.57 -19.02
N SER A 391 37.88 7.05 -19.53
CA SER A 391 39.21 7.16 -18.90
C SER A 391 40.20 7.79 -19.86
N ILE A 392 40.96 8.78 -19.36
CA ILE A 392 42.01 9.47 -20.12
C ILE A 392 43.36 9.12 -19.50
N ARG A 393 44.29 8.60 -20.31
CA ARG A 393 45.63 8.15 -19.88
C ARG A 393 46.72 8.90 -20.62
N ASP A 394 47.87 9.04 -19.97
CA ASP A 394 49.02 9.73 -20.57
C ASP A 394 49.80 8.82 -21.54
N GLY A 395 49.78 9.17 -22.83
CA GLY A 395 50.63 8.61 -23.90
C GLY A 395 50.47 7.14 -24.30
N SER A 396 50.01 6.24 -23.42
CA SER A 396 49.88 4.79 -23.70
C SER A 396 48.84 4.11 -22.82
N CYS A 397 48.42 2.88 -23.15
CA CYS A 397 47.48 2.10 -22.35
C CYS A 397 47.99 1.79 -20.93
N SER A 398 49.31 1.67 -20.75
CA SER A 398 49.96 1.53 -19.44
C SER A 398 50.32 2.86 -18.78
N GLY A 399 49.95 3.99 -19.39
CA GLY A 399 50.17 5.33 -18.86
C GLY A 399 49.33 5.60 -17.60
N SER A 400 49.75 6.58 -16.81
CA SER A 400 48.96 7.04 -15.67
C SER A 400 47.63 7.62 -16.15
N GLU A 401 46.55 7.24 -15.48
CA GLU A 401 45.24 7.85 -15.70
C GLU A 401 45.27 9.31 -15.22
N LEU A 402 44.98 10.22 -16.15
CA LEU A 402 44.92 11.67 -15.94
C LEU A 402 43.57 12.09 -15.38
N ALA A 403 42.49 11.46 -15.86
CA ALA A 403 41.14 11.73 -15.42
C ALA A 403 40.20 10.58 -15.80
N CYS A 404 39.10 10.46 -15.06
CA CYS A 404 38.11 9.42 -15.23
C CYS A 404 36.72 9.98 -14.90
N SER A 405 35.71 9.62 -15.68
CA SER A 405 34.31 9.95 -15.43
C SER A 405 33.41 8.73 -15.62
N GLN A 406 32.37 8.64 -14.77
CA GLN A 406 31.18 7.83 -14.98
C GLN A 406 29.93 8.67 -14.62
N TYR A 407 28.86 8.54 -15.39
CA TYR A 407 27.54 9.14 -15.10
C TYR A 407 27.54 10.68 -14.91
N ALA A 408 28.04 11.40 -15.91
CA ALA A 408 28.03 12.86 -15.92
C ALA A 408 26.58 13.41 -15.94
N LEU A 409 26.32 14.45 -15.13
CA LEU A 409 25.04 15.19 -15.13
C LEU A 409 23.78 14.34 -14.91
N GLY A 410 23.91 13.22 -14.20
CA GLY A 410 22.79 12.31 -13.92
C GLY A 410 22.35 11.49 -15.15
N THR A 411 23.15 11.47 -16.22
CA THR A 411 22.90 10.64 -17.40
C THR A 411 23.74 9.36 -17.37
N GLY A 412 23.52 8.48 -18.36
CA GLY A 412 24.36 7.31 -18.58
C GLY A 412 25.74 7.62 -19.17
N GLN A 413 25.96 8.83 -19.69
CA GLN A 413 27.16 9.21 -20.42
C GLN A 413 28.24 9.80 -19.50
N SER A 414 29.43 10.09 -20.04
CA SER A 414 30.58 10.55 -19.29
C SER A 414 31.20 11.80 -19.89
N GLU A 415 31.79 12.66 -19.06
CA GLU A 415 32.46 13.89 -19.44
C GLU A 415 33.68 14.14 -18.55
N VAL A 416 34.79 14.51 -19.16
CA VAL A 416 36.03 14.86 -18.48
C VAL A 416 36.54 16.19 -19.01
N GLN A 417 37.00 17.05 -18.09
CA GLN A 417 37.71 18.28 -18.40
C GLN A 417 39.16 18.21 -17.91
N LEU A 418 40.12 18.49 -18.81
CA LEU A 418 41.54 18.52 -18.45
C LEU A 418 42.36 19.49 -19.29
N ASP A 419 43.43 20.02 -18.71
CA ASP A 419 44.40 20.85 -19.42
C ASP A 419 45.42 19.99 -20.16
N LEU A 420 45.54 20.19 -21.47
CA LEU A 420 46.54 19.52 -22.30
C LEU A 420 47.54 20.53 -22.84
N ALA A 421 48.82 20.14 -22.87
CA ALA A 421 49.86 20.91 -23.55
C ALA A 421 49.82 20.68 -25.06
N ALA A 422 50.26 21.68 -25.84
CA ALA A 422 50.39 21.51 -27.29
C ALA A 422 51.36 20.36 -27.62
N GLY A 423 50.91 19.40 -28.42
CA GLY A 423 51.63 18.19 -28.80
C GLY A 423 51.58 17.04 -27.79
N GLN A 424 50.86 17.19 -26.67
CA GLN A 424 50.67 16.09 -25.71
C GLN A 424 49.75 15.01 -26.30
N SER A 425 50.19 13.76 -26.24
CA SER A 425 49.42 12.59 -26.68
C SER A 425 48.75 11.90 -25.51
N ILE A 426 47.47 11.58 -25.64
CA ILE A 426 46.68 10.85 -24.64
C ILE A 426 46.09 9.58 -25.26
N VAL A 427 45.78 8.61 -24.41
CA VAL A 427 44.93 7.46 -24.73
C VAL A 427 43.58 7.67 -24.07
N ILE A 428 42.51 7.54 -24.85
CA ILE A 428 41.12 7.65 -24.41
C ILE A 428 40.53 6.25 -24.43
N ALA A 429 40.13 5.73 -23.28
CA ALA A 429 39.39 4.48 -23.17
C ALA A 429 37.91 4.80 -22.93
N VAL A 430 37.05 4.28 -23.82
CA VAL A 430 35.59 4.33 -23.67
C VAL A 430 35.11 2.92 -23.39
N ASP A 431 34.46 2.77 -22.26
CA ASP A 431 33.95 1.51 -21.74
C ASP A 431 32.43 1.63 -21.54
N GLY A 432 31.68 0.53 -21.45
CA GLY A 432 30.24 0.55 -21.26
C GLY A 432 29.64 -0.81 -20.93
N ASN A 433 28.47 -0.80 -20.28
CA ASN A 433 27.83 -2.02 -19.76
C ASN A 433 27.31 -3.00 -20.84
N TYR A 434 27.27 -2.59 -22.11
CA TYR A 434 26.72 -3.37 -23.21
C TYR A 434 27.53 -3.12 -24.49
N ALA A 435 27.59 -4.12 -25.37
CA ALA A 435 28.33 -4.11 -26.64
C ALA A 435 27.70 -3.24 -27.75
N ASP A 436 27.20 -2.05 -27.42
CA ASP A 436 26.41 -1.19 -28.31
C ASP A 436 27.22 0.02 -28.82
N ALA A 437 26.58 0.92 -29.59
CA ALA A 437 27.23 2.07 -30.20
C ALA A 437 27.37 3.27 -29.25
N PHE A 438 28.50 3.98 -29.32
CA PHE A 438 28.78 5.19 -28.56
C PHE A 438 29.29 6.31 -29.48
N ASN A 439 29.17 7.55 -28.98
CA ASN A 439 29.78 8.75 -29.55
C ASN A 439 30.90 9.23 -28.62
N LEU A 440 31.99 9.74 -29.18
CA LEU A 440 33.10 10.38 -28.49
C LEU A 440 33.34 11.77 -29.10
N ASN A 441 33.25 12.79 -28.27
CA ASN A 441 33.43 14.19 -28.65
C ASN A 441 34.65 14.77 -27.93
N ILE A 442 35.48 15.55 -28.65
CA ILE A 442 36.63 16.26 -28.09
C ILE A 442 36.55 17.72 -28.55
N ASN A 443 36.34 18.62 -27.59
CA ASN A 443 36.18 20.06 -27.82
C ASN A 443 37.20 20.87 -27.01
N LEU A 444 37.55 22.06 -27.49
CA LEU A 444 38.29 23.05 -26.70
C LEU A 444 37.27 23.92 -25.97
N ALA A 445 37.44 24.12 -24.67
CA ALA A 445 36.55 24.95 -23.85
C ALA A 445 36.47 26.39 -24.42
N PRO A 446 35.26 26.95 -24.63
CA PRO A 446 35.10 28.30 -25.17
C PRO A 446 35.53 29.38 -24.16
N SER A 447 35.93 30.55 -24.67
CA SER A 447 36.19 31.72 -23.84
C SER A 447 34.89 32.37 -23.36
N CYS A 448 34.84 32.81 -22.11
CA CYS A 448 33.66 33.44 -21.52
C CYS A 448 33.61 34.98 -21.80
N PRO A 449 32.46 35.57 -22.18
CA PRO A 449 31.17 34.93 -22.47
C PRO A 449 31.18 34.21 -23.83
N GLU A 450 30.50 33.06 -23.89
CA GLU A 450 30.48 32.18 -25.06
C GLU A 450 29.68 32.78 -26.23
N THR A 451 28.50 33.35 -25.94
CA THR A 451 27.58 33.86 -26.98
C THR A 451 27.07 35.27 -26.64
N ASP A 452 27.03 36.17 -27.62
CA ASP A 452 26.40 37.50 -27.49
C ASP A 452 24.96 37.46 -28.02
N LEU A 453 24.01 37.73 -27.12
CA LEU A 453 22.57 37.76 -27.40
C LEU A 453 22.09 39.14 -27.88
N GLY A 454 22.90 40.19 -27.77
CA GLY A 454 22.51 41.56 -28.07
C GLY A 454 21.52 42.14 -27.06
N SER A 455 20.47 42.81 -27.54
CA SER A 455 19.60 43.66 -26.71
C SER A 455 18.09 43.53 -27.00
N ALA A 456 17.63 42.40 -27.55
CA ALA A 456 16.20 42.20 -27.82
C ALA A 456 15.40 42.00 -26.51
N LEU A 457 14.15 42.45 -26.49
CA LEU A 457 13.26 42.36 -25.33
C LEU A 457 11.77 42.32 -25.78
N PRO A 458 10.97 41.31 -25.40
CA PRO A 458 11.36 40.07 -24.72
C PRO A 458 12.24 39.17 -25.59
N MET A 459 13.02 38.29 -24.97
CA MET A 459 13.87 37.31 -25.64
C MET A 459 13.71 35.93 -25.00
N SER A 460 13.78 34.89 -25.81
CA SER A 460 13.84 33.50 -25.38
C SER A 460 14.78 32.72 -26.29
N ILE A 461 15.66 31.91 -25.71
CA ILE A 461 16.58 31.01 -26.43
C ILE A 461 16.56 29.63 -25.80
N SER A 462 16.93 28.60 -26.57
CA SER A 462 17.14 27.24 -26.08
C SER A 462 18.62 26.88 -26.18
N GLY A 463 19.12 26.07 -25.24
CA GLY A 463 20.50 25.60 -25.20
C GLY A 463 20.64 24.31 -24.40
N THR A 464 21.87 23.81 -24.26
CA THR A 464 22.17 22.64 -23.41
C THR A 464 23.49 22.82 -22.67
N VAL A 465 23.54 22.33 -21.44
CA VAL A 465 24.76 22.28 -20.62
C VAL A 465 25.63 21.05 -20.92
N PHE A 466 25.15 20.09 -21.72
CA PHE A 466 25.96 18.94 -22.14
C PHE A 466 27.14 19.39 -23.01
N GLY A 467 28.34 18.87 -22.75
CA GLY A 467 29.55 19.22 -23.49
C GLY A 467 29.98 20.67 -23.27
N ALA A 468 29.57 21.30 -22.16
CA ALA A 468 29.99 22.65 -21.81
C ALA A 468 31.18 22.62 -20.85
N ALA A 469 31.90 23.74 -20.72
CA ALA A 469 33.02 23.82 -19.81
C ALA A 469 32.54 24.27 -18.42
N ASP A 470 33.20 23.79 -17.37
CA ASP A 470 33.15 24.35 -16.02
C ASP A 470 34.22 25.46 -15.91
N ALA A 471 33.80 26.72 -15.98
CA ALA A 471 34.69 27.90 -16.00
C ALA A 471 34.31 28.99 -14.97
N THR A 472 33.12 28.93 -14.40
CA THR A 472 32.53 29.92 -13.53
C THR A 472 31.65 29.23 -12.49
N SER A 473 31.42 29.89 -11.34
CA SER A 473 30.54 29.34 -10.30
C SER A 473 29.73 30.47 -9.67
N GLY A 474 28.45 30.24 -9.39
CA GLY A 474 27.58 31.19 -8.70
C GLY A 474 27.65 31.09 -7.18
N SER A 475 27.17 32.10 -6.47
CA SER A 475 27.07 32.05 -5.00
C SER A 475 26.02 31.05 -4.50
N CYS A 476 25.07 30.67 -5.35
CA CYS A 476 23.95 29.78 -5.06
C CYS A 476 24.11 28.35 -5.60
N GLY A 477 25.19 28.03 -6.32
CA GLY A 477 25.42 26.70 -6.90
C GLY A 477 26.37 26.72 -8.10
N GLY A 478 26.42 25.62 -8.86
CA GLY A 478 27.22 25.53 -10.09
C GLY A 478 28.69 25.15 -9.90
N THR A 479 29.12 24.77 -8.70
CA THR A 479 30.51 24.35 -8.49
C THR A 479 30.75 22.97 -9.09
N SER A 480 31.79 22.84 -9.93
CA SER A 480 32.16 21.54 -10.54
C SER A 480 31.10 20.99 -11.47
N ALA A 481 30.37 21.88 -12.15
CA ALA A 481 29.31 21.56 -13.08
C ALA A 481 29.46 22.45 -14.34
N PRO A 482 29.14 21.93 -15.53
CA PRO A 482 29.29 22.68 -16.78
C PRO A 482 28.22 23.76 -16.95
N GLU A 483 28.61 24.90 -17.55
CA GLU A 483 27.74 26.03 -17.79
C GLU A 483 27.77 26.59 -19.23
N ARG A 484 26.73 27.36 -19.59
CA ARG A 484 26.70 28.21 -20.78
C ARG A 484 26.63 29.68 -20.38
N THR A 485 27.41 30.51 -21.07
CA THR A 485 27.56 31.93 -20.71
C THR A 485 27.15 32.86 -21.84
N TYR A 486 26.29 33.83 -21.52
CA TYR A 486 25.65 34.71 -22.49
C TYR A 486 25.89 36.18 -22.15
N LEU A 487 26.33 36.98 -23.12
CA LEU A 487 26.36 38.44 -23.00
C LEU A 487 24.99 39.02 -23.41
N TYR A 488 24.43 39.90 -22.60
CA TYR A 488 23.19 40.62 -22.89
C TYR A 488 23.34 42.10 -22.53
N THR A 489 22.78 43.00 -23.35
CA THR A 489 22.77 44.45 -23.08
C THR A 489 21.35 44.95 -22.88
N ALA A 490 21.05 45.52 -21.71
CA ALA A 490 19.72 46.02 -21.38
C ALA A 490 19.32 47.18 -22.32
N PRO A 491 18.24 47.06 -23.14
CA PRO A 491 17.85 48.13 -24.06
C PRO A 491 17.22 49.34 -23.35
N VAL A 492 16.60 49.13 -22.18
CA VAL A 492 15.93 50.17 -21.38
C VAL A 492 16.22 49.98 -19.88
N ALA A 493 16.09 51.03 -19.09
CA ALA A 493 16.23 50.92 -17.64
C ALA A 493 14.98 50.25 -17.03
N GLY A 494 15.17 49.33 -16.08
CA GLY A 494 14.08 48.61 -15.42
C GLY A 494 14.54 47.38 -14.63
N THR A 495 13.61 46.74 -13.93
CA THR A 495 13.84 45.43 -13.32
C THR A 495 13.56 44.35 -14.35
N TYR A 496 14.57 43.53 -14.66
CA TYR A 496 14.48 42.42 -15.58
C TYR A 496 14.21 41.12 -14.81
N LEU A 497 13.29 40.33 -15.33
CA LEU A 497 13.01 38.96 -14.95
C LEU A 497 13.76 38.05 -15.93
N ILE A 498 14.77 37.34 -15.41
CA ILE A 498 15.56 36.37 -16.15
C ILE A 498 15.26 35.00 -15.54
N ASP A 499 14.72 34.09 -16.34
CA ASP A 499 14.27 32.79 -15.86
C ASP A 499 14.66 31.65 -16.81
N THR A 500 14.54 30.42 -16.30
CA THR A 500 14.81 29.19 -17.06
C THR A 500 13.57 28.33 -17.30
N TYR A 501 12.38 28.94 -17.36
CA TYR A 501 11.10 28.25 -17.54
C TYR A 501 11.07 27.45 -18.85
N GLY A 502 10.64 26.19 -18.74
CA GLY A 502 10.59 25.24 -19.86
C GLY A 502 11.86 24.39 -20.03
N SER A 503 12.80 24.43 -19.08
CA SER A 503 14.00 23.58 -19.09
C SER A 503 13.68 22.13 -18.72
N SER A 504 14.45 21.18 -19.26
CA SER A 504 14.27 19.73 -18.99
C SER A 504 14.95 19.25 -17.70
N PHE A 505 15.63 20.15 -16.99
CA PHE A 505 16.33 19.92 -15.73
C PHE A 505 16.20 21.18 -14.86
N SER A 506 16.72 21.16 -13.64
CA SER A 506 16.71 22.29 -12.69
C SER A 506 18.04 23.05 -12.79
N PRO A 507 18.14 24.13 -13.57
CA PRO A 507 19.41 24.81 -13.80
C PRO A 507 19.77 25.68 -12.60
N VAL A 508 21.04 26.02 -12.43
CA VAL A 508 21.49 27.12 -11.58
C VAL A 508 21.63 28.35 -12.47
N LEU A 509 20.99 29.47 -12.10
CA LEU A 509 20.99 30.69 -12.90
C LEU A 509 21.62 31.83 -12.09
N TYR A 510 22.62 32.49 -12.67
CA TYR A 510 23.20 33.70 -12.07
C TYR A 510 23.60 34.73 -13.11
N VAL A 511 23.62 35.99 -12.67
CA VAL A 511 23.87 37.15 -13.52
C VAL A 511 25.04 37.93 -12.95
N ARG A 512 26.00 38.30 -13.80
CA ARG A 512 27.21 39.06 -13.46
C ARG A 512 27.27 40.36 -14.24
N ASP A 513 27.90 41.37 -13.64
CA ASP A 513 28.02 42.70 -14.24
C ASP A 513 29.12 42.74 -15.32
N ALA A 514 28.76 43.13 -16.54
CA ALA A 514 29.61 43.39 -17.71
C ALA A 514 30.52 42.25 -18.24
N SER A 515 30.96 41.30 -17.42
CA SER A 515 31.89 40.23 -17.79
C SER A 515 31.81 39.04 -16.82
N CYS A 516 32.43 37.92 -17.19
CA CYS A 516 32.45 36.71 -16.35
C CYS A 516 33.24 36.89 -15.04
N ALA A 517 34.17 37.85 -15.01
CA ALA A 517 34.88 38.25 -13.79
C ALA A 517 34.16 39.37 -13.01
N GLY A 518 33.02 39.82 -13.52
CA GLY A 518 32.18 40.84 -12.89
C GLY A 518 31.57 40.39 -11.57
N GLY A 519 31.17 41.37 -10.77
CA GLY A 519 30.41 41.12 -9.55
C GLY A 519 29.07 40.46 -9.86
N GLU A 520 28.65 39.49 -9.04
CA GLU A 520 27.35 38.85 -9.17
C GLU A 520 26.23 39.83 -8.78
N LEU A 521 25.24 40.00 -9.65
CA LEU A 521 24.08 40.86 -9.48
C LEU A 521 22.87 40.10 -8.90
N GLY A 522 22.81 38.79 -9.13
CA GLY A 522 21.78 37.91 -8.59
C GLY A 522 22.04 36.44 -8.95
N CYS A 523 21.54 35.54 -8.11
CA CYS A 523 21.74 34.10 -8.23
C CYS A 523 20.51 33.36 -7.69
N ASN A 524 20.08 32.32 -8.40
CA ASN A 524 19.03 31.40 -7.95
C ASN A 524 19.38 29.97 -8.38
N ALA A 525 19.15 29.01 -7.49
CA ALA A 525 19.31 27.59 -7.76
C ALA A 525 18.04 26.83 -7.37
N ALA A 526 17.45 26.13 -8.33
CA ALA A 526 16.34 25.22 -8.11
C ALA A 526 16.84 23.86 -7.61
N TYR A 527 16.47 23.47 -6.39
CA TYR A 527 16.98 22.25 -5.72
C TYR A 527 16.13 20.99 -5.95
N TYR A 528 14.97 21.09 -6.62
CA TYR A 528 14.05 19.98 -6.81
C TYR A 528 13.50 19.89 -8.24
N SER A 529 13.00 18.72 -8.61
CA SER A 529 12.70 18.26 -9.98
C SER A 529 12.02 19.30 -10.88
N ALA A 530 12.67 19.61 -12.01
CA ALA A 530 12.19 20.45 -13.12
C ALA A 530 11.63 21.83 -12.72
N SER A 531 12.09 22.39 -11.60
CA SER A 531 11.76 23.77 -11.23
C SER A 531 12.69 24.75 -11.96
N PRO A 532 12.17 25.84 -12.56
CA PRO A 532 13.01 26.86 -13.17
C PRO A 532 13.74 27.68 -12.10
N SER A 533 14.94 28.15 -12.41
CA SER A 533 15.62 29.19 -11.66
C SER A 533 15.25 30.57 -12.20
N GLU A 534 15.08 31.53 -11.29
CA GLU A 534 14.61 32.89 -11.56
C GLU A 534 15.49 33.93 -10.84
N VAL A 535 15.93 34.96 -11.57
CA VAL A 535 16.70 36.08 -11.02
C VAL A 535 16.08 37.41 -11.45
N LEU A 536 15.86 38.29 -10.48
CA LEU A 536 15.46 39.69 -10.70
C LEU A 536 16.67 40.62 -10.57
N VAL A 537 16.95 41.38 -11.62
CA VAL A 537 18.03 42.39 -11.63
C VAL A 537 17.54 43.74 -12.13
N THR A 538 17.85 44.80 -11.40
CA THR A 538 17.59 46.18 -11.86
C THR A 538 18.78 46.66 -12.67
N LEU A 539 18.54 46.99 -13.93
CA LEU A 539 19.57 47.39 -14.90
C LEU A 539 19.32 48.79 -15.44
N ASP A 540 20.40 49.53 -15.68
CA ASP A 540 20.36 50.79 -16.42
C ASP A 540 20.29 50.55 -17.93
N ALA A 541 19.74 51.52 -18.67
CA ALA A 541 19.72 51.44 -20.13
C ALA A 541 21.15 51.41 -20.70
N GLY A 542 21.45 50.39 -21.50
CA GLY A 542 22.76 50.12 -22.09
C GLY A 542 23.73 49.36 -21.19
N GLN A 543 23.32 48.91 -20.00
CA GLN A 543 24.18 48.13 -19.11
C GLN A 543 24.38 46.70 -19.67
N PRO A 544 25.64 46.25 -19.90
CA PRO A 544 25.93 44.88 -20.27
C PRO A 544 25.97 43.97 -19.04
N ILE A 545 25.44 42.76 -19.17
CA ILE A 545 25.49 41.69 -18.15
C ILE A 545 25.91 40.37 -18.79
N VAL A 546 26.52 39.49 -17.99
CA VAL A 546 26.74 38.09 -18.35
C VAL A 546 25.75 37.23 -17.60
N ILE A 547 24.92 36.49 -18.33
CA ILE A 547 23.99 35.52 -17.80
C ILE A 547 24.64 34.14 -17.88
N VAL A 548 24.65 33.41 -16.78
CA VAL A 548 25.22 32.08 -16.68
C VAL A 548 24.12 31.09 -16.37
N VAL A 549 23.93 30.13 -17.28
CA VAL A 549 23.03 28.99 -17.09
C VAL A 549 23.89 27.77 -16.83
N ASP A 550 23.84 27.31 -15.60
CA ASP A 550 24.72 26.31 -15.01
C ASP A 550 23.88 25.11 -14.56
N SER A 551 24.54 24.04 -14.15
CA SER A 551 23.93 22.82 -13.65
C SER A 551 24.28 22.58 -12.18
N ASN A 552 23.60 21.62 -11.55
CA ASN A 552 24.13 21.03 -10.33
C ASN A 552 24.92 19.77 -10.71
N ALA A 553 25.84 19.33 -9.86
CA ALA A 553 26.75 18.21 -10.15
C ALA A 553 26.07 16.89 -10.55
N TRP A 554 24.74 16.78 -10.40
CA TRP A 554 23.96 15.56 -10.61
C TRP A 554 22.81 15.71 -11.61
N SER A 555 22.64 16.86 -12.26
CA SER A 555 21.56 17.06 -13.24
C SER A 555 21.94 18.06 -14.33
N GLY A 556 21.76 17.66 -15.59
CA GLY A 556 21.93 18.51 -16.75
C GLY A 556 20.93 18.15 -17.85
N GLY A 557 20.80 19.01 -18.85
CA GLY A 557 19.77 18.85 -19.87
C GLY A 557 19.73 19.97 -20.90
N GLN A 558 18.60 20.04 -21.60
CA GLN A 558 18.24 21.18 -22.42
C GLN A 558 17.63 22.25 -21.50
N PHE A 559 18.02 23.51 -21.68
CA PHE A 559 17.40 24.64 -20.99
C PHE A 559 16.75 25.60 -21.98
N ASN A 560 15.78 26.34 -21.48
CA ASN A 560 15.26 27.55 -22.11
C ASN A 560 15.65 28.73 -21.23
N LEU A 561 16.25 29.78 -21.80
CA LEU A 561 16.58 31.03 -21.09
C LEU A 561 15.66 32.14 -21.60
N ASN A 562 14.90 32.75 -20.69
CA ASN A 562 13.94 33.81 -20.99
C ASN A 562 14.37 35.12 -20.32
N ILE A 563 14.25 36.23 -21.06
CA ILE A 563 14.58 37.58 -20.57
C ILE A 563 13.39 38.50 -20.86
N SER A 564 12.83 39.09 -19.81
CA SER A 564 11.69 40.01 -19.88
C SER A 564 11.78 41.13 -18.82
N LEU A 565 10.89 42.12 -18.88
CA LEU A 565 10.72 43.06 -17.77
C LEU A 565 9.84 42.40 -16.69
N ALA A 566 10.20 42.61 -15.44
CA ALA A 566 9.43 42.11 -14.30
C ALA A 566 8.00 42.70 -14.30
N PRO A 567 6.96 41.85 -14.14
CA PRO A 567 5.58 42.30 -13.98
C PRO A 567 5.42 43.33 -12.85
N THR A 568 4.56 44.33 -13.04
CA THR A 568 4.15 45.28 -11.99
C THR A 568 2.88 44.83 -11.31
N CYS A 569 2.74 45.02 -10.00
CA CYS A 569 1.49 44.73 -9.29
C CYS A 569 0.68 46.03 -9.02
N PRO A 570 -0.64 46.07 -9.29
CA PRO A 570 -1.44 45.04 -9.98
C PRO A 570 -1.10 44.98 -11.48
N GLU A 571 -1.12 43.79 -12.06
CA GLU A 571 -0.76 43.59 -13.48
C GLU A 571 -1.87 44.04 -14.43
N SER A 572 -3.13 43.92 -14.01
CA SER A 572 -4.29 44.21 -14.86
C SER A 572 -5.48 44.72 -14.04
N ASP A 573 -6.32 45.55 -14.68
CA ASP A 573 -7.54 46.10 -14.09
C ASP A 573 -8.76 45.36 -14.65
N LEU A 574 -9.51 44.67 -13.79
CA LEU A 574 -10.77 43.99 -14.11
C LEU A 574 -11.94 44.97 -14.25
N GLY A 575 -11.73 46.23 -13.88
CA GLY A 575 -12.71 47.29 -13.96
C GLY A 575 -13.69 47.28 -12.79
N ASN A 576 -14.91 47.75 -13.10
CA ASN A 576 -15.94 48.08 -12.12
C ASN A 576 -17.33 47.60 -12.57
N SER A 577 -17.42 46.33 -12.96
CA SER A 577 -18.67 45.66 -13.37
C SER A 577 -19.13 44.67 -12.31
N GLY A 578 -20.45 44.43 -12.23
CA GLY A 578 -21.02 43.45 -11.30
C GLY A 578 -20.61 41.99 -11.59
N ARG A 579 -20.13 41.75 -12.81
CA ARG A 579 -19.40 40.54 -13.23
C ARG A 579 -18.12 40.93 -13.93
N ALA A 580 -17.01 40.35 -13.51
CA ALA A 580 -15.73 40.42 -14.18
C ALA A 580 -15.12 39.02 -14.24
N ALA A 581 -14.31 38.78 -15.27
CA ALA A 581 -13.56 37.55 -15.40
C ALA A 581 -12.21 37.83 -16.03
N ALA A 582 -11.23 37.00 -15.71
CA ALA A 582 -9.94 36.97 -16.38
C ALA A 582 -9.49 35.53 -16.57
N SER A 583 -8.60 35.32 -17.53
CA SER A 583 -7.88 34.07 -17.70
C SER A 583 -6.41 34.38 -17.96
N GLY A 584 -5.55 33.42 -17.68
CA GLY A 584 -4.11 33.57 -17.88
C GLY A 584 -3.36 32.34 -17.41
N ALA A 585 -2.02 32.42 -17.41
CA ALA A 585 -1.15 31.38 -16.89
C ALA A 585 -0.36 31.90 -15.69
N THR A 586 -0.31 31.13 -14.60
CA THR A 586 0.57 31.41 -13.45
C THR A 586 2.03 31.06 -13.73
N GLY A 587 2.33 30.28 -14.78
CA GLY A 587 3.71 29.83 -15.08
C GLY A 587 4.66 30.91 -15.63
N ARG A 588 4.24 32.16 -15.74
CA ARG A 588 5.03 33.28 -16.31
C ARG A 588 4.79 34.59 -15.56
N GLY A 589 5.05 34.59 -14.26
CA GLY A 589 4.83 35.71 -13.33
C GLY A 589 5.95 35.84 -12.30
N LEU A 590 5.84 36.83 -11.41
CA LEU A 590 6.68 36.88 -10.21
C LEU A 590 6.10 35.97 -9.14
N ASN A 591 6.91 35.50 -8.20
CA ASN A 591 6.45 34.96 -6.92
C ASN A 591 6.79 35.97 -5.81
N ALA A 592 6.08 37.11 -5.81
CA ALA A 592 6.40 38.28 -4.99
C ALA A 592 5.43 38.49 -3.82
N MET A 593 4.26 37.89 -3.83
CA MET A 593 3.28 37.91 -2.76
C MET A 593 3.05 36.48 -2.23
N SER A 594 2.41 36.39 -1.07
CA SER A 594 2.02 35.10 -0.49
C SER A 594 0.73 35.29 0.27
N GLY A 595 -0.19 34.34 0.12
CA GLY A 595 -1.46 34.30 0.83
C GLY A 595 -1.36 33.52 2.14
N SER A 596 -2.24 33.80 3.09
CA SER A 596 -2.32 33.05 4.35
C SER A 596 -2.72 31.58 4.17
N CYS A 597 -3.36 31.25 3.05
CA CYS A 597 -3.80 29.90 2.69
C CYS A 597 -2.89 29.18 1.68
N GLY A 598 -1.77 29.78 1.24
CA GLY A 598 -0.78 29.13 0.37
C GLY A 598 -0.17 30.08 -0.68
N GLY A 599 0.44 29.49 -1.71
CA GLY A 599 0.96 30.22 -2.88
C GLY A 599 2.48 30.45 -2.91
N THR A 600 3.19 30.18 -1.81
CA THR A 600 4.59 30.63 -1.61
C THR A 600 5.65 30.09 -2.61
N TYR A 601 5.33 29.12 -3.47
CA TYR A 601 6.33 28.40 -4.27
C TYR A 601 6.08 28.45 -5.79
N ALA A 602 5.02 29.10 -6.25
CA ALA A 602 4.76 29.23 -7.68
C ALA A 602 4.59 30.71 -8.05
N PRO A 603 4.74 31.06 -9.33
CA PRO A 603 4.49 32.43 -9.75
C PRO A 603 2.99 32.73 -9.74
N GLU A 604 2.66 34.01 -9.62
CA GLU A 604 1.30 34.50 -9.41
C GLU A 604 0.85 35.48 -10.51
N ARG A 605 -0.44 35.81 -10.50
CA ARG A 605 -1.04 36.88 -11.30
C ARG A 605 -1.87 37.80 -10.42
N SER A 606 -1.75 39.10 -10.64
CA SER A 606 -2.43 40.10 -9.84
C SER A 606 -3.40 40.98 -10.64
N PHE A 607 -4.59 41.18 -10.07
CA PHE A 607 -5.67 41.93 -10.69
C PHE A 607 -6.21 42.95 -9.72
N ILE A 608 -6.48 44.18 -10.16
CA ILE A 608 -7.28 45.13 -9.37
C ILE A 608 -8.73 45.08 -9.83
N TYR A 609 -9.65 45.09 -8.86
CA TYR A 609 -11.09 45.12 -9.09
C TYR A 609 -11.72 46.19 -8.19
N THR A 610 -12.68 46.95 -8.71
CA THR A 610 -13.44 47.92 -7.93
C THR A 610 -14.91 47.49 -7.85
N ALA A 611 -15.46 47.39 -6.64
CA ALA A 611 -16.84 46.98 -6.45
C ALA A 611 -17.82 48.11 -6.87
N PRO A 612 -18.74 47.89 -7.84
CA PRO A 612 -19.67 48.93 -8.28
C PRO A 612 -20.73 49.29 -7.24
N VAL A 613 -21.10 48.34 -6.38
CA VAL A 613 -22.14 48.47 -5.35
C VAL A 613 -21.69 47.74 -4.09
N ALA A 614 -22.32 48.06 -2.95
CA ALA A 614 -22.08 47.32 -1.72
C ALA A 614 -22.78 45.95 -1.81
N ASP A 615 -22.02 44.87 -1.84
CA ASP A 615 -22.53 43.51 -2.04
C ASP A 615 -21.52 42.47 -1.50
N THR A 616 -21.93 41.20 -1.46
CA THR A 616 -21.03 40.07 -1.29
C THR A 616 -20.65 39.51 -2.65
N TYR A 617 -19.36 39.52 -2.95
CA TYR A 617 -18.80 39.03 -4.21
C TYR A 617 -18.33 37.58 -4.06
N VAL A 618 -18.72 36.74 -5.02
CA VAL A 618 -18.18 35.41 -5.23
C VAL A 618 -16.92 35.56 -6.06
N ILE A 619 -15.78 35.13 -5.51
CA ILE A 619 -14.49 35.12 -6.21
C ILE A 619 -14.02 33.67 -6.26
N ASP A 620 -13.90 33.10 -7.46
CA ASP A 620 -13.54 31.70 -7.67
C ASP A 620 -12.64 31.52 -8.89
N THR A 621 -12.00 30.35 -8.93
CA THR A 621 -11.14 29.94 -10.05
C THR A 621 -11.61 28.61 -10.65
N MET A 622 -12.90 28.30 -10.55
CA MET A 622 -13.42 27.04 -11.07
C MET A 622 -13.31 26.99 -12.60
N GLY A 623 -12.93 25.82 -13.12
CA GLY A 623 -12.65 25.63 -14.53
C GLY A 623 -11.17 25.85 -14.91
N SER A 624 -10.31 26.18 -13.95
CA SER A 624 -8.85 26.19 -14.14
C SER A 624 -8.32 24.78 -14.38
N GLU A 625 -7.22 24.65 -15.15
CA GLU A 625 -6.60 23.35 -15.45
C GLU A 625 -5.86 22.73 -14.25
N PHE A 626 -5.62 23.54 -13.23
CA PHE A 626 -5.01 23.18 -11.96
C PHE A 626 -5.78 23.83 -10.81
N ALA A 627 -5.40 23.53 -9.56
CA ALA A 627 -6.00 24.14 -8.38
C ALA A 627 -5.15 25.34 -7.91
N PRO A 628 -5.42 26.57 -8.37
CA PRO A 628 -4.73 27.75 -7.85
C PRO A 628 -5.21 28.08 -6.44
N VAL A 629 -4.34 28.77 -5.70
CA VAL A 629 -4.71 29.54 -4.52
C VAL A 629 -5.16 30.92 -4.98
N VAL A 630 -6.27 31.41 -4.46
CA VAL A 630 -6.73 32.77 -4.72
C VAL A 630 -6.85 33.51 -3.40
N TYR A 631 -6.36 34.75 -3.35
CA TYR A 631 -6.47 35.60 -2.17
C TYR A 631 -6.69 37.07 -2.54
N VAL A 632 -7.34 37.79 -1.63
CA VAL A 632 -7.84 39.15 -1.87
C VAL A 632 -7.24 40.08 -0.83
N ARG A 633 -6.65 41.19 -1.30
CA ARG A 633 -6.02 42.24 -0.52
C ARG A 633 -6.74 43.56 -0.70
N ASP A 634 -6.78 44.37 0.35
CA ASP A 634 -7.46 45.66 0.33
C ASP A 634 -6.63 46.73 -0.41
N ALA A 635 -7.25 47.40 -1.39
CA ALA A 635 -6.75 48.57 -2.15
C ALA A 635 -5.46 48.43 -2.98
N ALA A 636 -4.45 47.68 -2.52
CA ALA A 636 -3.13 47.59 -3.12
C ALA A 636 -2.47 46.23 -2.84
N CYS A 637 -1.37 45.95 -3.54
CA CYS A 637 -0.65 44.66 -3.45
C CYS A 637 0.00 44.41 -2.09
N ASP A 638 0.40 45.48 -1.39
CA ASP A 638 0.89 45.45 -0.01
C ASP A 638 -0.23 45.64 1.03
N GLY A 639 -1.48 45.71 0.58
CA GLY A 639 -2.66 45.81 1.42
C GLY A 639 -2.89 44.59 2.31
N ALA A 640 -3.70 44.78 3.35
CA ALA A 640 -4.09 43.69 4.24
C ALA A 640 -4.90 42.64 3.48
N GLU A 641 -4.57 41.36 3.69
CA GLU A 641 -5.38 40.26 3.18
C GLU A 641 -6.72 40.22 3.90
N ILE A 642 -7.81 40.18 3.13
CA ILE A 642 -9.20 40.18 3.64
C ILE A 642 -9.92 38.86 3.39
N ALA A 643 -9.43 38.04 2.44
CA ALA A 643 -9.96 36.70 2.17
C ALA A 643 -8.95 35.84 1.41
N CYS A 644 -9.04 34.51 1.57
CA CYS A 644 -8.14 33.53 0.97
C CYS A 644 -8.89 32.21 0.75
N ASP A 645 -8.70 31.57 -0.40
CA ASP A 645 -9.19 30.24 -0.73
C ASP A 645 -8.08 29.42 -1.41
N SER A 646 -7.79 28.25 -0.86
CA SER A 646 -6.83 27.29 -1.43
C SER A 646 -7.53 26.07 -2.05
N SER A 647 -8.87 26.04 -2.06
CA SER A 647 -9.62 24.91 -2.58
C SER A 647 -9.94 25.04 -4.07
N GLY A 648 -9.85 26.26 -4.62
CA GLY A 648 -10.27 26.58 -5.99
C GLY A 648 -11.79 26.57 -6.16
N LEU A 649 -12.55 26.42 -5.07
CA LEU A 649 -14.01 26.30 -5.05
C LEU A 649 -14.71 27.63 -4.78
N GLY A 650 -13.95 28.68 -4.53
CA GLY A 650 -14.46 30.04 -4.41
C GLY A 650 -14.72 30.51 -2.99
N MET A 651 -14.69 31.83 -2.81
CA MET A 651 -14.87 32.53 -1.55
C MET A 651 -15.96 33.61 -1.64
N LEU A 652 -16.50 34.00 -0.48
CA LEU A 652 -17.45 35.10 -0.36
C LEU A 652 -16.76 36.30 0.29
N VAL A 653 -16.68 37.43 -0.44
CA VAL A 653 -16.00 38.65 0.01
C VAL A 653 -17.00 39.81 0.07
N PRO A 654 -17.36 40.30 1.26
CA PRO A 654 -18.20 41.50 1.40
C PRO A 654 -17.39 42.75 1.06
N LEU A 655 -17.83 43.53 0.07
CA LEU A 655 -17.17 44.77 -0.37
C LEU A 655 -18.15 45.96 -0.31
N ALA A 656 -17.63 47.13 0.03
CA ALA A 656 -18.39 48.38 -0.02
C ALA A 656 -18.41 48.97 -1.45
N ALA A 657 -19.43 49.77 -1.76
CA ALA A 657 -19.51 50.47 -3.05
C ALA A 657 -18.28 51.38 -3.26
N GLY A 658 -17.58 51.20 -4.38
CA GLY A 658 -16.36 51.92 -4.75
C GLY A 658 -15.09 51.40 -4.05
N GLN A 659 -15.16 50.34 -3.24
CA GLN A 659 -13.97 49.73 -2.65
C GLN A 659 -13.18 48.97 -3.73
N SER A 660 -11.88 49.27 -3.83
CA SER A 660 -10.96 48.54 -4.71
C SER A 660 -10.21 47.47 -3.93
N VAL A 661 -10.02 46.30 -4.54
CA VAL A 661 -9.26 45.18 -4.00
C VAL A 661 -8.29 44.64 -5.04
N VAL A 662 -7.17 44.08 -4.57
CA VAL A 662 -6.24 43.32 -5.40
C VAL A 662 -6.53 41.83 -5.20
N ILE A 663 -6.84 41.14 -6.28
CA ILE A 663 -7.07 39.70 -6.32
C ILE A 663 -5.80 39.07 -6.90
N VAL A 664 -5.22 38.14 -6.15
CA VAL A 664 -4.03 37.40 -6.57
C VAL A 664 -4.42 35.95 -6.81
N VAL A 665 -4.06 35.43 -7.97
CA VAL A 665 -4.19 34.03 -8.35
C VAL A 665 -2.80 33.42 -8.41
N ASP A 666 -2.58 32.41 -7.59
CA ASP A 666 -1.26 31.90 -7.24
C ASP A 666 -1.22 30.38 -7.37
N GLY A 667 -0.07 29.79 -7.69
CA GLY A 667 0.08 28.34 -7.74
C GLY A 667 0.45 27.76 -6.38
N GLN A 668 -0.18 26.66 -5.96
CA GLN A 668 0.11 26.09 -4.63
C GLN A 668 1.38 25.21 -4.61
N TYR A 669 1.65 24.52 -5.72
CA TYR A 669 2.80 23.61 -5.95
C TYR A 669 3.07 23.37 -7.45
N SER A 670 2.17 23.83 -8.30
CA SER A 670 2.24 23.77 -9.76
C SER A 670 1.72 25.09 -10.31
N SER A 671 2.13 25.39 -11.54
CA SER A 671 1.60 26.49 -12.32
C SER A 671 0.84 25.97 -13.53
N GLY A 672 -0.13 26.72 -14.03
CA GLY A 672 -0.92 26.34 -15.20
C GLY A 672 -1.84 27.45 -15.65
N ASP A 673 -2.75 27.11 -16.56
CA ASP A 673 -3.78 28.02 -17.04
C ASP A 673 -4.94 28.09 -16.04
N PHE A 674 -5.31 29.32 -15.66
CA PHE A 674 -6.40 29.61 -14.75
C PHE A 674 -7.49 30.43 -15.42
N VAL A 675 -8.68 30.31 -14.85
CA VAL A 675 -9.78 31.25 -15.02
C VAL A 675 -10.10 31.84 -13.65
N LEU A 676 -10.41 33.13 -13.61
CA LEU A 676 -10.82 33.89 -12.43
C LEU A 676 -12.19 34.51 -12.70
N HIS A 677 -13.14 34.29 -11.81
CA HIS A 677 -14.45 34.92 -11.84
C HIS A 677 -14.65 35.81 -10.62
N VAL A 678 -15.24 36.98 -10.83
CA VAL A 678 -15.65 37.93 -9.78
C VAL A 678 -17.10 38.34 -10.05
N THR A 679 -18.03 37.86 -9.22
CA THR A 679 -19.46 38.11 -9.41
C THR A 679 -20.12 38.59 -8.12
N GLY A 680 -20.71 39.79 -8.14
CA GLY A 680 -21.57 40.24 -7.05
C GLY A 680 -22.85 39.41 -7.00
N ARG A 681 -23.28 38.97 -5.82
CA ARG A 681 -24.53 38.19 -5.64
C ARG A 681 -25.77 38.89 -6.18
N SER A 682 -25.82 40.23 -6.18
CA SER A 682 -26.90 41.00 -6.80
C SER A 682 -26.90 40.94 -8.34
N SER A 683 -25.80 40.45 -8.93
CA SER A 683 -25.63 40.24 -10.37
C SER A 683 -25.78 38.76 -10.77
N ALA A 684 -26.14 37.88 -9.83
CA ALA A 684 -26.45 36.46 -10.05
C ALA A 684 -27.58 36.28 -11.07
N VAL A 685 -27.47 35.27 -11.91
CA VAL A 685 -28.46 34.90 -12.93
C VAL A 685 -29.02 33.53 -12.58
N THR A 686 -30.31 33.33 -12.80
CA THR A 686 -30.93 32.01 -12.73
C THR A 686 -31.02 31.45 -14.14
N HIS A 687 -30.34 30.33 -14.38
CA HIS A 687 -30.35 29.59 -15.63
C HIS A 687 -31.30 28.41 -15.53
N THR A 688 -32.16 28.25 -16.52
CA THR A 688 -33.09 27.13 -16.65
C THR A 688 -32.60 26.18 -17.72
N TRP A 689 -32.49 24.89 -17.39
CA TRP A 689 -32.10 23.86 -18.33
C TRP A 689 -33.17 23.66 -19.41
N VAL A 690 -32.75 23.70 -20.67
CA VAL A 690 -33.61 23.46 -21.84
C VAL A 690 -33.15 22.28 -22.70
N GLY A 691 -31.91 21.80 -22.54
CA GLY A 691 -31.35 20.66 -23.30
C GLY A 691 -31.36 20.88 -24.82
N GLY A 692 -31.20 22.15 -25.23
CA GLY A 692 -31.51 22.70 -26.54
C GLY A 692 -30.48 22.43 -27.65
N ASP A 693 -29.30 21.91 -27.34
CA ASP A 693 -28.29 21.56 -28.33
C ASP A 693 -28.55 20.17 -28.96
N GLN A 694 -28.36 20.05 -30.28
CA GLN A 694 -28.60 18.78 -31.00
C GLN A 694 -27.41 17.81 -30.92
N ALA A 695 -26.19 18.30 -30.73
CA ALA A 695 -24.97 17.50 -30.75
C ALA A 695 -24.64 16.91 -29.36
N ALA A 696 -24.93 17.66 -28.30
CA ALA A 696 -24.71 17.32 -26.91
C ALA A 696 -25.90 17.75 -26.02
N PRO A 697 -27.12 17.22 -26.27
CA PRO A 697 -28.36 17.67 -25.63
C PRO A 697 -28.43 17.48 -24.10
N SER A 698 -27.50 16.71 -23.53
CA SER A 698 -27.45 16.40 -22.10
C SER A 698 -26.23 17.00 -21.40
N ASP A 699 -25.31 17.63 -22.12
CA ASP A 699 -24.05 18.10 -21.54
C ASP A 699 -24.22 19.41 -20.77
N TRP A 700 -24.02 19.37 -19.44
CA TRP A 700 -24.09 20.51 -18.54
C TRP A 700 -23.25 21.71 -19.02
N GLY A 701 -22.07 21.44 -19.56
CA GLY A 701 -21.09 22.44 -19.99
C GLY A 701 -21.42 23.13 -21.31
N THR A 702 -22.52 22.76 -21.98
CA THR A 702 -22.93 23.38 -23.23
C THR A 702 -23.84 24.58 -22.97
N ALA A 703 -23.38 25.79 -23.30
CA ALA A 703 -24.11 27.04 -23.06
C ALA A 703 -25.51 27.08 -23.71
N ASP A 704 -25.68 26.45 -24.88
CA ASP A 704 -26.95 26.37 -25.61
C ASP A 704 -28.00 25.47 -24.93
N ASN A 705 -27.61 24.70 -23.92
CA ASN A 705 -28.54 23.91 -23.11
C ASN A 705 -29.20 24.72 -21.98
N TRP A 706 -28.89 26.01 -21.83
CA TRP A 706 -29.38 26.88 -20.76
C TRP A 706 -30.13 28.11 -21.29
N ASP A 707 -31.16 28.55 -20.56
CA ASP A 707 -31.88 29.81 -20.78
C ASP A 707 -31.89 30.67 -19.49
N PRO A 708 -31.36 31.91 -19.50
CA PRO A 708 -30.66 32.55 -20.62
C PRO A 708 -29.39 31.79 -21.03
N ASN A 709 -28.98 31.94 -22.29
CA ASN A 709 -27.81 31.29 -22.86
C ASN A 709 -26.55 31.56 -22.03
N GLY A 710 -25.84 30.49 -21.66
CA GLY A 710 -24.64 30.55 -20.81
C GLY A 710 -24.62 29.43 -19.77
N VAL A 711 -23.45 28.87 -19.51
CA VAL A 711 -23.27 27.85 -18.46
C VAL A 711 -23.34 28.53 -17.10
N PRO A 712 -24.14 28.02 -16.14
CA PRO A 712 -24.22 28.58 -14.80
C PRO A 712 -22.84 28.57 -14.11
N ALA A 713 -22.41 29.71 -13.58
CA ALA A 713 -21.21 29.83 -12.76
C ALA A 713 -21.54 29.74 -11.26
N LEU A 714 -20.52 29.79 -10.38
CA LEU A 714 -20.70 29.58 -8.94
C LEU A 714 -21.67 30.57 -8.26
N ALA A 715 -21.79 31.78 -8.79
CA ALA A 715 -22.72 32.78 -8.30
C ALA A 715 -24.17 32.59 -8.81
N ASP A 716 -24.36 31.72 -9.80
CA ASP A 716 -25.61 31.54 -10.54
C ASP A 716 -26.48 30.41 -9.99
N SER A 717 -27.79 30.53 -10.12
CA SER A 717 -28.70 29.45 -9.76
C SER A 717 -29.02 28.60 -10.99
N ALA A 718 -29.13 27.29 -10.81
CA ALA A 718 -29.53 26.34 -11.85
C ALA A 718 -30.89 25.72 -11.54
N VAL A 719 -31.79 25.74 -12.52
CA VAL A 719 -33.13 25.13 -12.45
C VAL A 719 -33.23 24.04 -13.52
N ILE A 720 -33.59 22.82 -13.11
CA ILE A 720 -33.75 21.66 -14.00
C ILE A 720 -35.23 21.25 -14.01
N PRO A 721 -35.96 21.55 -15.09
CA PRO A 721 -37.38 21.22 -15.19
C PRO A 721 -37.62 19.74 -15.48
N ALA A 722 -38.77 19.22 -15.08
CA ALA A 722 -39.15 17.82 -15.37
C ALA A 722 -39.60 17.60 -16.83
N ALA A 723 -40.09 18.64 -17.50
CA ALA A 723 -40.73 18.56 -18.81
C ALA A 723 -39.75 18.51 -20.01
N VAL A 724 -38.44 18.62 -19.76
CA VAL A 724 -37.40 18.59 -20.80
C VAL A 724 -37.01 17.16 -21.16
N ALA A 725 -36.90 16.90 -22.47
CA ALA A 725 -36.68 15.56 -23.00
C ALA A 725 -35.28 15.00 -22.66
N ASN A 726 -34.27 15.87 -22.62
CA ASN A 726 -32.89 15.53 -22.33
C ASN A 726 -32.51 16.14 -20.99
N GLN A 727 -32.26 15.29 -20.00
CA GLN A 727 -31.89 15.70 -18.65
C GLN A 727 -30.37 15.89 -18.56
N PRO A 728 -29.87 16.83 -17.73
CA PRO A 728 -28.46 17.19 -17.69
C PRO A 728 -27.55 16.12 -17.09
N GLN A 729 -26.32 16.07 -17.61
CA GLN A 729 -25.21 15.23 -17.19
C GLN A 729 -23.93 16.08 -17.04
N LEU A 730 -23.18 15.89 -15.95
CA LEU A 730 -21.89 16.56 -15.76
C LEU A 730 -20.75 15.74 -16.37
N ASN A 731 -19.99 16.35 -17.28
CA ASN A 731 -18.73 15.82 -17.82
C ASN A 731 -17.47 16.39 -17.11
N ALA A 732 -17.64 17.48 -16.36
CA ALA A 732 -16.60 18.12 -15.56
C ALA A 732 -17.22 18.68 -14.27
N THR A 733 -16.39 18.99 -13.27
CA THR A 733 -16.83 19.66 -12.04
C THR A 733 -17.48 21.00 -12.40
N ALA A 734 -18.67 21.23 -11.88
CA ALA A 734 -19.41 22.47 -12.06
C ALA A 734 -19.72 23.08 -10.69
N GLY A 735 -19.91 24.40 -10.64
CA GLY A 735 -20.38 25.03 -9.41
C GLY A 735 -21.44 26.09 -9.66
N ILE A 736 -22.32 26.22 -8.68
CA ILE A 736 -23.54 27.02 -8.69
C ILE A 736 -23.82 27.60 -7.30
N SER A 737 -24.65 28.63 -7.25
CA SER A 737 -25.21 29.17 -6.01
C SER A 737 -26.29 28.24 -5.49
N ASP A 738 -27.40 28.15 -6.21
CA ASP A 738 -28.57 27.37 -5.78
C ASP A 738 -28.99 26.38 -6.87
N LEU A 739 -29.32 25.15 -6.48
CA LEU A 739 -29.84 24.12 -7.36
C LEU A 739 -31.31 23.88 -7.09
N THR A 740 -32.13 23.86 -8.13
CA THR A 740 -33.49 23.34 -8.11
C THR A 740 -33.65 22.24 -9.15
N VAL A 741 -33.91 21.01 -8.71
CA VAL A 741 -34.29 19.88 -9.55
C VAL A 741 -35.76 19.60 -9.31
N GLU A 742 -36.61 19.92 -10.28
CA GLU A 742 -38.05 19.76 -10.13
C GLU A 742 -38.45 18.29 -9.94
N ALA A 743 -39.58 18.05 -9.28
CA ALA A 743 -40.10 16.70 -9.09
C ALA A 743 -40.31 15.99 -10.45
N GLY A 744 -39.65 14.85 -10.64
CA GLY A 744 -39.65 14.10 -11.91
C GLY A 744 -38.47 14.43 -12.84
N ALA A 745 -37.68 15.46 -12.54
CA ALA A 745 -36.41 15.75 -13.22
C ALA A 745 -35.24 14.96 -12.60
N THR A 746 -34.14 14.85 -13.34
CA THR A 746 -32.92 14.18 -12.85
C THR A 746 -31.68 14.94 -13.28
N LEU A 747 -30.74 15.13 -12.36
CA LEU A 747 -29.38 15.55 -12.68
C LEU A 747 -28.44 14.36 -12.49
N ASP A 748 -27.70 13.95 -13.52
CA ASP A 748 -26.68 12.92 -13.40
C ASP A 748 -25.29 13.55 -13.28
N THR A 749 -24.70 13.45 -12.09
CA THR A 749 -23.35 13.97 -11.82
C THR A 749 -22.24 13.11 -12.43
N GLN A 750 -22.56 11.92 -12.95
CA GLN A 750 -21.58 10.95 -13.45
C GLN A 750 -20.43 10.75 -12.45
N TRP A 751 -19.21 11.17 -12.76
CA TRP A 751 -18.03 11.12 -11.89
C TRP A 751 -17.59 12.51 -11.38
N SER A 752 -18.31 13.56 -11.75
CA SER A 752 -17.93 14.95 -11.54
C SER A 752 -18.74 15.60 -10.42
N SER A 753 -18.08 16.39 -9.57
CA SER A 753 -18.75 17.03 -8.43
C SER A 753 -19.58 18.24 -8.89
N LEU A 754 -20.79 18.40 -8.34
CA LEU A 754 -21.50 19.68 -8.38
C LEU A 754 -21.27 20.42 -7.05
N VAL A 755 -20.64 21.60 -7.11
CA VAL A 755 -20.36 22.44 -5.95
C VAL A 755 -21.48 23.47 -5.77
N ALA A 756 -22.09 23.54 -4.59
CA ALA A 756 -23.18 24.47 -4.30
C ALA A 756 -22.82 25.43 -3.14
N LEU A 757 -22.85 26.74 -3.38
CA LEU A 757 -22.69 27.77 -2.34
C LEU A 757 -23.93 27.97 -1.47
N GLY A 758 -25.10 27.58 -1.97
CA GLY A 758 -26.41 27.91 -1.42
C GLY A 758 -27.31 26.68 -1.33
N ASN A 759 -28.59 26.87 -1.63
CA ASN A 759 -29.62 25.89 -1.40
C ASN A 759 -29.62 24.78 -2.45
N VAL A 760 -29.95 23.56 -2.03
CA VAL A 760 -30.14 22.40 -2.92
C VAL A 760 -31.56 21.85 -2.70
N ASP A 761 -32.46 22.19 -3.61
CA ASP A 761 -33.79 21.56 -3.71
C ASP A 761 -33.76 20.46 -4.77
N ALA A 762 -33.48 19.23 -4.34
CA ALA A 762 -33.50 18.05 -5.19
C ALA A 762 -34.86 17.33 -5.13
N SER A 763 -35.98 18.07 -5.23
CA SER A 763 -37.33 17.48 -5.23
C SER A 763 -37.53 16.39 -6.30
N GLY A 764 -36.77 16.47 -7.41
CA GLY A 764 -36.49 15.35 -8.30
C GLY A 764 -35.41 14.42 -7.75
N ALA A 765 -34.35 14.17 -8.53
CA ALA A 765 -33.21 13.38 -8.09
C ALA A 765 -31.88 13.93 -8.62
N VAL A 766 -30.87 13.97 -7.77
CA VAL A 766 -29.47 14.07 -8.18
C VAL A 766 -28.82 12.70 -8.00
N VAL A 767 -28.37 12.12 -9.11
CA VAL A 767 -27.77 10.78 -9.21
C VAL A 767 -26.32 10.87 -9.69
N GLY A 768 -25.65 9.72 -9.82
CA GLY A 768 -24.23 9.66 -10.21
C GLY A 768 -23.29 9.60 -9.00
N TYR A 769 -22.04 9.21 -9.22
CA TYR A 769 -20.99 9.05 -8.21
C TYR A 769 -20.29 10.36 -7.82
N GLY A 770 -20.31 11.37 -8.69
CA GLY A 770 -19.69 12.67 -8.43
C GLY A 770 -20.35 13.45 -7.29
N GLY A 771 -21.68 13.37 -7.19
CA GLY A 771 -22.44 13.89 -6.06
C GLY A 771 -22.52 15.42 -5.98
N VAL A 772 -23.06 15.89 -4.86
CA VAL A 772 -23.21 17.33 -4.55
C VAL A 772 -22.38 17.68 -3.34
N ARG A 773 -21.58 18.76 -3.45
CA ARG A 773 -20.74 19.30 -2.39
C ARG A 773 -21.22 20.69 -2.00
N MET A 774 -21.79 20.83 -0.81
CA MET A 774 -22.33 22.09 -0.28
C MET A 774 -21.28 22.79 0.59
N ILE A 775 -20.86 23.98 0.18
CA ILE A 775 -19.78 24.75 0.85
C ILE A 775 -20.28 26.01 1.58
N GLY A 776 -21.55 26.39 1.39
CA GLY A 776 -22.15 27.57 2.01
C GLY A 776 -22.41 27.47 3.52
N SER A 777 -22.30 28.59 4.24
CA SER A 777 -22.53 28.66 5.70
C SER A 777 -23.98 28.90 6.12
N ASN A 778 -24.91 29.06 5.18
CA ASN A 778 -26.34 29.24 5.44
C ASN A 778 -27.19 28.66 4.30
N ALA A 779 -27.02 27.37 4.07
CA ALA A 779 -27.69 26.65 3.00
C ALA A 779 -28.88 25.81 3.52
N THR A 780 -29.81 25.49 2.63
CA THR A 780 -30.87 24.52 2.89
C THR A 780 -30.79 23.35 1.92
N VAL A 781 -31.26 22.18 2.37
CA VAL A 781 -31.24 20.96 1.55
C VAL A 781 -32.53 20.16 1.70
N ARG A 782 -33.03 19.60 0.60
CA ARG A 782 -34.17 18.67 0.57
C ARG A 782 -34.12 17.78 -0.68
N GLY A 783 -34.84 16.67 -0.65
CA GLY A 783 -35.03 15.79 -1.80
C GLY A 783 -33.94 14.72 -1.97
N THR A 784 -33.85 14.10 -3.14
CA THR A 784 -33.03 12.90 -3.36
C THR A 784 -31.64 13.27 -3.90
N VAL A 785 -30.58 12.96 -3.15
CA VAL A 785 -29.18 13.16 -3.57
C VAL A 785 -28.36 11.92 -3.24
N TRP A 786 -27.81 11.19 -4.22
CA TRP A 786 -27.10 9.93 -3.96
C TRP A 786 -25.90 10.09 -3.03
N TYR A 787 -25.00 11.01 -3.37
CA TYR A 787 -23.81 11.34 -2.57
C TYR A 787 -23.85 12.83 -2.24
N LEU A 788 -23.90 13.13 -0.95
CA LEU A 788 -23.97 14.50 -0.44
C LEU A 788 -22.78 14.76 0.51
N THR A 789 -21.98 15.76 0.17
CA THR A 789 -20.92 16.29 1.05
C THR A 789 -21.34 17.66 1.55
N ILE A 790 -21.29 17.88 2.86
CA ILE A 790 -21.60 19.16 3.50
C ILE A 790 -20.33 19.66 4.18
N ASP A 791 -19.65 20.61 3.55
CA ASP A 791 -18.48 21.29 4.13
C ASP A 791 -18.85 22.56 4.88
N GLY A 792 -19.92 23.22 4.45
CA GLY A 792 -20.50 24.38 5.13
C GLY A 792 -21.55 24.00 6.17
N ILE A 793 -22.59 24.82 6.32
CA ILE A 793 -23.71 24.55 7.22
C ILE A 793 -25.00 24.44 6.39
N ALA A 794 -25.62 23.27 6.43
CA ALA A 794 -26.86 22.98 5.73
C ALA A 794 -27.98 22.63 6.70
N THR A 795 -29.16 23.23 6.49
CA THR A 795 -30.40 22.93 7.23
C THR A 795 -31.35 22.14 6.35
N ALA A 796 -31.80 20.97 6.81
CA ALA A 796 -32.82 20.22 6.10
C ALA A 796 -34.18 20.96 6.17
N VAL A 797 -34.83 21.14 5.03
CA VAL A 797 -36.14 21.82 4.91
C VAL A 797 -37.23 20.92 4.32
N GLY A 798 -36.91 19.64 4.14
CA GLY A 798 -37.81 18.57 3.73
C GLY A 798 -37.12 17.22 3.91
N PRO A 799 -37.79 16.10 3.58
CA PRO A 799 -37.17 14.78 3.60
C PRO A 799 -35.92 14.74 2.73
N LEU A 800 -34.86 14.11 3.24
CA LEU A 800 -33.57 13.95 2.58
C LEU A 800 -33.24 12.45 2.43
N PRO A 801 -33.83 11.76 1.44
CA PRO A 801 -33.40 10.43 1.05
C PRO A 801 -32.07 10.52 0.28
N ALA A 802 -30.95 10.40 0.99
CA ALA A 802 -29.64 10.29 0.37
C ALA A 802 -29.28 8.82 0.10
N SER A 803 -29.56 8.33 -1.09
CA SER A 803 -29.58 6.89 -1.38
C SER A 803 -28.26 6.15 -1.16
N GLN A 804 -27.10 6.83 -1.08
CA GLN A 804 -25.80 6.20 -0.85
C GLN A 804 -25.09 6.74 0.39
N SER A 805 -24.62 7.98 0.38
CA SER A 805 -23.78 8.51 1.47
C SER A 805 -24.04 9.98 1.76
N ILE A 806 -23.99 10.32 3.05
CA ILE A 806 -23.86 11.69 3.54
C ILE A 806 -22.55 11.83 4.30
N GLN A 807 -21.67 12.71 3.82
CA GLN A 807 -20.46 13.13 4.50
C GLN A 807 -20.62 14.56 5.02
N ILE A 808 -20.35 14.76 6.31
CA ILE A 808 -20.49 16.05 6.98
C ILE A 808 -19.14 16.51 7.51
N ASN A 809 -18.51 17.43 6.79
CA ASN A 809 -17.27 18.11 7.20
C ASN A 809 -17.55 19.47 7.88
N GLY A 810 -18.74 20.05 7.66
CA GLY A 810 -19.27 21.22 8.37
C GLY A 810 -20.40 20.83 9.32
N ASN A 811 -21.64 21.32 9.15
CA ASN A 811 -22.76 20.93 10.01
C ASN A 811 -24.05 20.64 9.24
N LEU A 812 -24.70 19.52 9.53
CA LEU A 812 -26.06 19.21 9.06
C LEU A 812 -27.05 19.38 10.20
N ILE A 813 -28.03 20.28 10.03
CA ILE A 813 -29.13 20.51 10.96
C ILE A 813 -30.38 19.81 10.43
N VAL A 814 -30.89 18.81 11.15
CA VAL A 814 -32.01 17.96 10.68
C VAL A 814 -33.38 18.67 10.72
N ASN A 815 -33.58 19.59 11.67
CA ASN A 815 -34.69 20.56 11.69
C ASN A 815 -36.12 19.98 11.50
N GLY A 816 -36.43 18.93 12.24
CA GLY A 816 -37.70 18.20 12.26
C GLY A 816 -37.92 17.31 11.04
N GLN A 817 -36.89 17.04 10.25
CA GLN A 817 -36.99 16.27 9.00
C GLN A 817 -36.52 14.82 9.15
N GLN A 818 -36.82 14.05 8.11
CA GLN A 818 -36.39 12.67 7.94
C GLN A 818 -35.19 12.61 6.99
N VAL A 819 -34.06 12.10 7.48
CA VAL A 819 -32.84 11.88 6.68
C VAL A 819 -32.61 10.38 6.57
N THR A 820 -32.50 9.85 5.36
CA THR A 820 -32.20 8.42 5.14
C THR A 820 -30.93 8.28 4.33
N THR A 821 -30.00 7.44 4.74
CA THR A 821 -28.79 7.14 3.98
C THR A 821 -28.24 5.74 4.23
N GLN A 822 -27.36 5.23 3.38
CA GLN A 822 -26.66 3.97 3.69
C GLN A 822 -25.48 4.24 4.62
N TYR A 823 -24.67 5.24 4.30
CA TYR A 823 -23.51 5.64 5.08
C TYR A 823 -23.66 7.08 5.57
N LEU A 824 -23.42 7.28 6.86
CA LEU A 824 -23.35 8.61 7.46
C LEU A 824 -21.97 8.79 8.07
N SER A 825 -21.28 9.87 7.70
CA SER A 825 -20.00 10.20 8.31
C SER A 825 -19.92 11.66 8.75
N THR A 826 -19.32 11.91 9.90
CA THR A 826 -18.82 13.24 10.28
C THR A 826 -17.30 13.24 10.30
N GLY A 827 -16.67 14.24 9.70
CA GLY A 827 -15.22 14.34 9.54
C GLY A 827 -14.72 15.78 9.56
N GLY A 828 -13.41 15.97 9.37
CA GLY A 828 -12.78 17.30 9.43
C GLY A 828 -12.79 17.94 10.83
N GLN A 829 -12.31 19.17 10.94
CA GLN A 829 -12.23 19.90 12.21
C GLN A 829 -13.59 20.44 12.68
N THR A 830 -14.57 20.52 11.76
CA THR A 830 -15.87 21.19 11.98
C THR A 830 -17.08 20.26 11.85
N GLY A 831 -16.90 19.00 11.42
CA GLY A 831 -17.99 18.07 11.11
C GLY A 831 -18.93 17.80 12.29
N ALA A 832 -20.21 18.12 12.17
CA ALA A 832 -21.22 17.91 13.20
C ALA A 832 -22.58 17.52 12.63
N LEU A 833 -23.32 16.74 13.40
CA LEU A 833 -24.74 16.47 13.17
C LEU A 833 -25.52 17.15 14.30
N THR A 834 -26.56 17.91 13.94
CA THR A 834 -27.43 18.61 14.90
C THR A 834 -28.84 18.03 14.85
N MET A 835 -29.26 17.45 15.98
CA MET A 835 -30.59 16.87 16.23
C MET A 835 -31.14 17.42 17.56
N GLN A 836 -31.98 18.44 17.46
CA GLN A 836 -32.54 19.18 18.61
C GLN A 836 -34.07 19.21 18.62
N ASN A 837 -34.70 18.90 17.49
CA ASN A 837 -36.14 18.80 17.36
C ASN A 837 -36.61 17.37 17.70
N PRO A 838 -37.66 17.16 18.52
CA PRO A 838 -38.22 15.83 18.78
C PRO A 838 -38.66 15.04 17.54
N ALA A 839 -38.97 15.74 16.44
CA ALA A 839 -39.31 15.12 15.16
C ALA A 839 -38.09 14.78 14.29
N ASP A 840 -36.86 15.15 14.70
CA ASP A 840 -35.64 14.78 13.98
C ASP A 840 -35.50 13.26 13.91
N ALA A 841 -35.32 12.73 12.71
CA ALA A 841 -35.08 11.31 12.53
C ALA A 841 -34.08 11.05 11.39
N VAL A 842 -33.06 10.28 11.72
CA VAL A 842 -31.97 9.90 10.82
C VAL A 842 -31.90 8.38 10.76
N SER A 843 -32.00 7.80 9.57
CA SER A 843 -31.94 6.36 9.33
C SER A 843 -30.71 6.03 8.49
N VAL A 844 -29.80 5.25 9.05
CA VAL A 844 -28.54 4.83 8.42
C VAL A 844 -28.59 3.33 8.19
N THR A 845 -28.78 2.88 6.95
CA THR A 845 -29.05 1.45 6.68
C THR A 845 -27.80 0.57 6.72
N VAL A 846 -26.59 1.14 6.54
CA VAL A 846 -25.33 0.39 6.57
C VAL A 846 -24.44 0.78 7.73
N SER A 847 -23.81 1.95 7.79
CA SER A 847 -22.92 2.29 8.92
C SER A 847 -22.80 3.78 9.18
N ALA A 848 -22.67 4.12 10.47
CA ALA A 848 -22.51 5.49 10.94
C ALA A 848 -21.13 5.69 11.59
N TYR A 849 -20.40 6.71 11.14
CA TYR A 849 -19.05 7.03 11.59
C TYR A 849 -18.98 8.49 12.07
N PHE A 850 -18.68 8.71 13.35
CA PHE A 850 -18.58 10.03 13.93
C PHE A 850 -17.14 10.34 14.30
N SER A 851 -16.48 11.21 13.55
CA SER A 851 -15.10 11.64 13.80
C SER A 851 -14.90 13.16 13.70
N GLY A 852 -15.99 13.92 13.58
CA GLY A 852 -15.91 15.37 13.52
C GLY A 852 -15.71 16.05 14.89
N THR A 853 -16.28 17.24 15.02
CA THR A 853 -16.09 18.15 16.15
C THR A 853 -16.97 17.81 17.37
N ASN A 854 -16.92 18.65 18.40
CA ASN A 854 -17.70 18.49 19.63
C ASN A 854 -19.20 18.67 19.38
N THR A 855 -20.01 17.63 19.66
CA THR A 855 -21.47 17.68 19.51
C THR A 855 -22.25 18.00 20.79
N THR A 856 -21.59 18.50 21.84
CA THR A 856 -22.25 18.86 23.12
C THR A 856 -23.37 19.86 22.88
N GLY A 857 -24.60 19.51 23.28
CA GLY A 857 -25.78 20.34 23.07
C GLY A 857 -26.37 20.30 21.65
N LEU A 858 -25.73 19.60 20.70
CA LEU A 858 -26.23 19.45 19.32
C LEU A 858 -27.13 18.21 19.16
N LEU A 859 -26.91 17.16 19.96
CA LEU A 859 -27.69 15.92 19.94
C LEU A 859 -28.56 15.82 21.21
N THR A 860 -29.69 16.54 21.25
CA THR A 860 -30.53 16.68 22.45
C THR A 860 -31.93 16.06 22.33
N ASN A 861 -32.41 15.83 21.11
CA ASN A 861 -33.67 15.14 20.81
C ASN A 861 -33.54 14.34 19.51
N GLY A 862 -34.60 13.65 19.10
CA GLY A 862 -34.66 12.93 17.84
C GLY A 862 -34.14 11.49 17.93
N VAL A 863 -34.24 10.79 16.80
CA VAL A 863 -33.92 9.36 16.70
C VAL A 863 -32.89 9.10 15.60
N LEU A 864 -31.74 8.51 15.96
CA LEU A 864 -30.77 7.97 15.02
C LEU A 864 -30.93 6.44 14.96
N SER A 865 -31.43 5.91 13.84
CA SER A 865 -31.52 4.47 13.60
C SER A 865 -30.33 4.00 12.78
N VAL A 866 -29.67 2.92 13.20
CA VAL A 866 -28.48 2.36 12.55
C VAL A 866 -28.70 0.89 12.26
N GLY A 867 -28.60 0.52 10.97
CA GLY A 867 -28.81 -0.83 10.44
C GLY A 867 -27.55 -1.72 10.40
N GLY A 868 -26.35 -1.14 10.48
CA GLY A 868 -25.09 -1.88 10.65
C GLY A 868 -24.22 -1.30 11.75
N SER A 869 -22.95 -0.99 11.49
CA SER A 869 -22.00 -0.64 12.57
C SER A 869 -22.06 0.85 12.95
N PHE A 870 -21.79 1.15 14.22
CA PHE A 870 -21.66 2.49 14.77
C PHE A 870 -20.25 2.69 15.31
N THR A 871 -19.60 3.79 14.93
CA THR A 871 -18.25 4.12 15.39
C THR A 871 -18.16 5.59 15.77
N SER A 872 -17.59 5.89 16.94
CA SER A 872 -17.17 7.23 17.36
C SER A 872 -15.66 7.27 17.56
N GLY A 873 -14.98 8.08 16.75
CA GLY A 873 -13.51 8.11 16.64
C GLY A 873 -12.82 9.14 17.54
N ASN A 874 -13.48 10.25 17.89
CA ASN A 874 -12.92 11.39 18.62
C ASN A 874 -13.57 11.56 20.01
N PRO A 875 -12.92 12.26 20.96
CA PRO A 875 -13.38 12.31 22.35
C PRO A 875 -14.75 12.93 22.55
N LEU A 876 -15.20 13.81 21.64
CA LEU A 876 -16.48 14.51 21.75
C LEU A 876 -17.31 14.45 20.45
N SER A 877 -16.99 13.52 19.55
CA SER A 877 -17.65 13.41 18.23
C SER A 877 -19.08 12.88 18.29
N PHE A 878 -19.48 12.29 19.42
CA PHE A 878 -20.85 11.89 19.69
C PHE A 878 -21.16 12.02 21.18
N VAL A 879 -21.77 13.15 21.56
CA VAL A 879 -22.16 13.51 22.92
C VAL A 879 -23.66 13.78 22.93
N ALA A 880 -24.44 12.71 23.08
CA ALA A 880 -25.90 12.80 23.12
C ALA A 880 -26.41 13.13 24.53
N SER A 881 -27.50 13.90 24.61
CA SER A 881 -28.16 14.28 25.88
C SER A 881 -29.68 14.42 25.71
N GLY A 882 -30.40 14.77 26.77
CA GLY A 882 -31.84 15.04 26.70
C GLY A 882 -32.66 13.80 26.36
N ASN A 883 -33.44 13.86 25.28
CA ASN A 883 -34.26 12.75 24.77
C ASN A 883 -33.70 12.14 23.48
N HIS A 884 -32.45 12.43 23.11
CA HIS A 884 -31.85 11.84 21.91
C HIS A 884 -31.71 10.32 22.06
N ARG A 885 -32.23 9.56 21.10
CA ARG A 885 -32.25 8.09 21.13
C ARG A 885 -31.54 7.48 19.93
N VAL A 886 -30.69 6.49 20.17
CA VAL A 886 -30.09 5.65 19.13
C VAL A 886 -30.79 4.30 19.08
N VAL A 887 -31.24 3.87 17.90
CA VAL A 887 -31.90 2.58 17.67
C VAL A 887 -30.99 1.69 16.83
N PHE A 888 -30.61 0.52 17.34
CA PHE A 888 -29.88 -0.48 16.57
C PHE A 888 -30.87 -1.46 15.97
N ASN A 889 -31.17 -1.31 14.67
CA ASN A 889 -32.26 -2.01 13.97
C ASN A 889 -31.76 -2.85 12.78
N GLY A 890 -30.55 -3.41 12.89
CA GLY A 890 -29.94 -4.17 11.81
C GLY A 890 -30.61 -5.50 11.47
N ALA A 891 -30.18 -6.07 10.34
CA ALA A 891 -30.56 -7.42 9.88
C ALA A 891 -29.39 -8.43 9.94
N SER A 892 -28.28 -8.01 10.53
CA SER A 892 -27.09 -8.82 10.78
C SER A 892 -26.42 -8.35 12.08
N THR A 893 -25.34 -9.01 12.47
CA THR A 893 -24.54 -8.61 13.64
C THR A 893 -24.02 -7.19 13.46
N GLN A 894 -24.24 -6.34 14.46
CA GLN A 894 -23.82 -4.93 14.47
C GLN A 894 -22.65 -4.74 15.43
N TYR A 895 -21.72 -3.85 15.09
CA TYR A 895 -20.59 -3.52 15.94
C TYR A 895 -20.67 -2.07 16.40
N VAL A 896 -20.43 -1.85 17.69
CA VAL A 896 -20.38 -0.54 18.33
C VAL A 896 -18.98 -0.30 18.88
N TYR A 897 -18.38 0.81 18.48
CA TYR A 897 -17.02 1.17 18.84
C TYR A 897 -16.91 2.64 19.25
N PHE A 898 -16.26 2.91 20.38
CA PHE A 898 -15.87 4.23 20.85
C PHE A 898 -14.38 4.24 21.16
N SER A 899 -13.62 5.08 20.47
CA SER A 899 -12.22 5.34 20.82
C SER A 899 -12.09 5.96 22.23
N TYR A 900 -13.08 6.76 22.63
CA TYR A 900 -13.10 7.53 23.88
C TYR A 900 -14.45 7.38 24.61
N PRO A 901 -14.70 6.21 25.22
CA PRO A 901 -16.04 5.77 25.60
C PRO A 901 -16.69 6.51 26.77
N VAL A 902 -15.94 7.36 27.49
CA VAL A 902 -16.46 8.14 28.63
C VAL A 902 -16.86 9.54 28.18
N SER A 903 -16.05 10.18 27.34
CA SER A 903 -16.31 11.54 26.88
C SER A 903 -17.29 11.57 25.70
N SER A 904 -17.30 10.53 24.86
CA SER A 904 -18.29 10.32 23.80
C SER A 904 -19.22 9.17 24.22
N HIS A 905 -20.53 9.41 24.21
CA HIS A 905 -21.53 8.53 24.79
C HIS A 905 -22.91 8.71 24.15
N PHE A 906 -23.76 7.71 24.34
CA PHE A 906 -25.18 7.78 24.05
C PHE A 906 -25.94 8.47 25.20
N GLN A 907 -27.13 8.99 24.89
CA GLN A 907 -28.13 9.31 25.90
C GLN A 907 -29.02 8.10 26.11
N ASP A 908 -29.94 7.87 25.17
CA ASP A 908 -30.82 6.70 25.18
C ASP A 908 -30.44 5.71 24.06
N ILE A 909 -30.58 4.41 24.33
CA ILE A 909 -30.36 3.34 23.35
C ILE A 909 -31.57 2.41 23.29
N GLU A 910 -31.89 1.92 22.10
CA GLU A 910 -32.93 0.94 21.85
C GLU A 910 -32.39 -0.20 20.99
N LEU A 911 -32.57 -1.43 21.46
CA LEU A 911 -32.17 -2.64 20.76
C LEU A 911 -33.39 -3.18 20.01
N ALA A 912 -33.30 -3.19 18.67
CA ALA A 912 -34.35 -3.62 17.75
C ALA A 912 -33.76 -4.43 16.58
N ASN A 913 -32.64 -5.10 16.79
CA ASN A 913 -31.94 -5.87 15.77
C ASN A 913 -32.77 -7.12 15.43
N SER A 914 -33.06 -7.29 14.14
CA SER A 914 -33.91 -8.38 13.64
C SER A 914 -33.20 -9.73 13.55
N SER A 915 -31.86 -9.73 13.50
CA SER A 915 -31.04 -10.94 13.38
C SER A 915 -29.57 -10.67 13.71
N GLY A 916 -29.01 -11.45 14.65
CA GLY A 916 -27.63 -11.31 15.10
C GLY A 916 -27.51 -10.57 16.44
N ALA A 917 -26.27 -10.35 16.88
CA ALA A 917 -25.96 -9.65 18.13
C ALA A 917 -25.56 -8.20 17.88
N ILE A 918 -25.73 -7.36 18.90
CA ILE A 918 -25.13 -6.03 18.97
C ILE A 918 -23.85 -6.16 19.82
N ASN A 919 -22.70 -6.10 19.18
CA ASN A 919 -21.39 -6.29 19.80
C ASN A 919 -20.79 -4.95 20.22
N LEU A 920 -20.53 -4.78 21.51
CA LEU A 920 -19.78 -3.66 22.06
C LEU A 920 -18.28 -4.02 22.06
N ASN A 921 -17.55 -3.57 21.05
CA ASN A 921 -16.10 -3.86 20.93
C ASN A 921 -15.26 -3.06 21.93
N THR A 922 -15.79 -1.94 22.40
CA THR A 922 -15.20 -1.11 23.45
C THR A 922 -16.17 -0.95 24.61
N GLN A 923 -15.74 -0.29 25.69
CA GLN A 923 -16.70 0.22 26.67
C GLN A 923 -17.66 1.16 25.93
N ALA A 924 -18.90 1.22 26.39
CA ALA A 924 -19.87 2.19 25.94
C ALA A 924 -20.65 2.72 27.14
N VAL A 925 -21.17 3.93 27.00
CA VAL A 925 -21.97 4.61 28.02
C VAL A 925 -23.25 5.11 27.38
N ALA A 926 -24.38 4.87 28.03
CA ALA A 926 -25.67 5.48 27.76
C ALA A 926 -26.15 6.18 29.03
N ASN A 927 -26.11 7.52 29.07
CA ASN A 927 -26.47 8.26 30.29
C ASN A 927 -27.95 8.11 30.69
N GLY A 928 -28.79 7.69 29.75
CA GLY A 928 -30.22 7.45 29.93
C GLY A 928 -30.57 5.98 29.86
N MET A 929 -31.63 5.65 29.13
CA MET A 929 -32.29 4.35 29.21
C MET A 929 -31.81 3.37 28.13
N LEU A 930 -31.50 2.14 28.54
CA LEU A 930 -31.43 0.97 27.67
C LEU A 930 -32.83 0.39 27.48
N ARG A 931 -33.32 0.39 26.24
CA ARG A 931 -34.62 -0.15 25.84
C ARG A 931 -34.46 -1.39 24.96
N VAL A 932 -35.40 -2.32 25.08
CA VAL A 932 -35.55 -3.44 24.14
C VAL A 932 -36.94 -3.35 23.53
N ALA A 933 -37.01 -2.98 22.25
CA ALA A 933 -38.27 -2.81 21.54
C ALA A 933 -38.44 -3.96 20.55
N GLY A 934 -39.31 -4.91 20.87
CA GLY A 934 -39.63 -5.99 19.93
C GLY A 934 -40.28 -7.21 20.57
N SER A 935 -40.87 -8.03 19.70
CA SER A 935 -41.40 -9.36 20.04
C SER A 935 -40.34 -10.47 19.91
N ILE A 936 -39.09 -10.10 19.57
CA ILE A 936 -37.97 -11.03 19.41
C ILE A 936 -36.89 -10.77 20.48
N PRO A 937 -36.31 -11.83 21.08
CA PRO A 937 -35.23 -11.67 22.05
C PRO A 937 -34.01 -10.97 21.44
N GLN A 938 -33.42 -10.01 22.14
CA GLN A 938 -32.23 -9.29 21.69
C GLN A 938 -30.96 -9.87 22.32
N THR A 939 -29.82 -9.76 21.64
CA THR A 939 -28.50 -10.14 22.20
C THR A 939 -27.56 -8.94 22.19
N LEU A 940 -27.08 -8.57 23.37
CA LEU A 940 -26.04 -7.57 23.58
C LEU A 940 -24.77 -8.29 24.04
N ALA A 941 -23.70 -8.19 23.27
CA ALA A 941 -22.50 -8.99 23.47
C ALA A 941 -21.24 -8.11 23.62
N GLY A 942 -20.26 -8.60 24.37
CA GLY A 942 -18.95 -7.98 24.58
C GLY A 942 -17.81 -8.83 24.02
N SER A 943 -16.57 -8.41 24.28
CA SER A 943 -15.37 -9.17 23.90
C SER A 943 -15.16 -10.37 24.84
N PRO A 944 -14.85 -11.57 24.32
CA PRO A 944 -14.52 -12.72 25.17
C PRO A 944 -13.18 -12.57 25.90
N TYR A 945 -12.33 -11.64 25.44
CA TYR A 945 -10.98 -11.42 26.00
C TYR A 945 -10.91 -10.27 27.00
N TYR A 946 -11.79 -9.28 26.87
CA TYR A 946 -11.75 -8.05 27.65
C TYR A 946 -13.11 -7.78 28.29
N TRP A 947 -13.14 -7.84 29.62
CA TRP A 947 -14.27 -7.40 30.43
C TRP A 947 -14.47 -5.90 30.32
N ARG A 948 -15.44 -5.50 29.52
CA ARG A 948 -15.79 -4.09 29.35
C ARG A 948 -17.18 -3.85 29.94
N PRO A 949 -17.36 -2.80 30.75
CA PRO A 949 -18.67 -2.44 31.23
C PRO A 949 -19.48 -1.77 30.12
N PHE A 950 -20.79 -1.96 30.19
CA PHE A 950 -21.76 -1.10 29.55
C PHE A 950 -22.52 -0.35 30.65
N ASP A 951 -22.35 0.96 30.66
CA ASP A 951 -22.92 1.85 31.66
C ASP A 951 -24.22 2.42 31.16
N VAL A 952 -25.31 2.19 31.89
CA VAL A 952 -26.64 2.71 31.56
C VAL A 952 -27.21 3.49 32.73
N GLY A 953 -27.89 4.59 32.46
CA GLY A 953 -28.63 5.34 33.46
C GLY A 953 -29.85 4.56 33.97
N GLY A 954 -30.62 3.95 33.06
CA GLY A 954 -31.83 3.21 33.37
C GLY A 954 -32.08 2.05 32.42
N VAL A 955 -33.11 1.26 32.70
CA VAL A 955 -33.50 0.10 31.90
C VAL A 955 -35.00 0.00 31.72
N ASP A 956 -35.40 -0.38 30.52
CA ASP A 956 -36.77 -0.72 30.13
C ASP A 956 -36.72 -1.92 29.17
N VAL A 957 -36.63 -3.09 29.78
CA VAL A 957 -36.61 -4.39 29.10
C VAL A 957 -37.93 -5.09 29.40
N ASP A 958 -38.90 -4.85 28.53
CA ASP A 958 -40.21 -5.52 28.53
C ASP A 958 -40.27 -6.55 27.38
N GLY A 959 -41.14 -7.55 27.48
CA GLY A 959 -41.43 -8.49 26.39
C GLY A 959 -40.41 -9.62 26.23
N ALA A 960 -39.88 -9.79 25.01
CA ALA A 960 -39.28 -11.03 24.50
C ALA A 960 -37.92 -11.44 25.14
N GLY A 961 -37.32 -10.57 25.94
CA GLY A 961 -36.11 -10.82 26.73
C GLY A 961 -34.81 -10.31 26.12
N LEU A 962 -33.78 -10.23 26.96
CA LEU A 962 -32.44 -9.74 26.61
C LEU A 962 -31.39 -10.79 27.00
N VAL A 963 -30.50 -11.14 26.08
CA VAL A 963 -29.29 -11.90 26.36
C VAL A 963 -28.12 -10.93 26.47
N VAL A 964 -27.41 -10.98 27.59
CA VAL A 964 -26.16 -10.27 27.84
C VAL A 964 -25.03 -11.31 27.85
N ASP A 965 -24.11 -11.19 26.90
CA ASP A 965 -23.09 -12.19 26.61
C ASP A 965 -21.68 -11.59 26.71
N HIS A 966 -20.81 -12.10 27.58
CA HIS A 966 -19.46 -11.56 27.82
C HIS A 966 -19.40 -10.04 28.09
N LEU A 967 -20.43 -9.46 28.71
CA LEU A 967 -20.53 -8.02 28.96
C LEU A 967 -21.02 -7.73 30.39
N GLN A 968 -20.38 -6.81 31.11
CA GLN A 968 -20.88 -6.37 32.41
C GLN A 968 -21.90 -5.25 32.22
N LEU A 969 -23.14 -5.44 32.65
CA LEU A 969 -24.15 -4.40 32.65
C LEU A 969 -24.15 -3.65 33.99
N ARG A 970 -23.98 -2.32 33.95
CA ARG A 970 -23.99 -1.48 35.15
C ARG A 970 -25.08 -0.42 35.02
N ILE A 971 -26.05 -0.45 35.94
CA ILE A 971 -27.20 0.45 35.98
C ILE A 971 -26.96 1.50 37.07
N TYR A 972 -27.03 2.79 36.72
CA TYR A 972 -26.70 3.91 37.61
C TYR A 972 -27.79 4.99 37.66
N LEU A 973 -28.30 5.28 38.86
CA LEU A 973 -29.06 6.50 39.23
C LEU A 973 -30.36 6.82 38.44
N GLY A 974 -30.72 6.07 37.40
CA GLY A 974 -31.92 6.29 36.58
C GLY A 974 -33.02 5.25 36.79
N GLN A 975 -34.11 5.38 36.02
CA GLN A 975 -35.33 4.60 36.21
C GLN A 975 -35.16 3.13 35.81
N ILE A 976 -35.64 2.22 36.65
CA ILE A 976 -35.84 0.80 36.34
C ILE A 976 -37.34 0.63 36.06
N VAL A 977 -37.73 0.68 34.79
CA VAL A 977 -39.13 0.57 34.36
C VAL A 977 -39.56 -0.90 34.30
N ALA A 978 -38.78 -1.70 33.57
CA ALA A 978 -38.92 -3.15 33.46
C ALA A 978 -37.54 -3.78 33.25
N PHE A 979 -37.31 -4.98 33.79
CA PHE A 979 -36.06 -5.70 33.58
C PHE A 979 -36.27 -7.22 33.57
N ASP A 980 -37.30 -7.67 32.85
CA ASP A 980 -37.75 -9.05 32.87
C ASP A 980 -37.12 -9.90 31.75
N ASN A 981 -37.08 -11.21 31.93
CA ASN A 981 -36.59 -12.19 30.95
C ASN A 981 -35.14 -11.97 30.47
N VAL A 982 -34.27 -11.49 31.37
CA VAL A 982 -32.85 -11.21 31.06
C VAL A 982 -31.96 -12.40 31.37
N LYS A 983 -31.06 -12.76 30.44
CA LYS A 983 -30.12 -13.88 30.55
C LYS A 983 -28.69 -13.39 30.48
N PHE A 984 -27.87 -13.75 31.46
CA PHE A 984 -26.44 -13.54 31.49
C PHE A 984 -25.73 -14.87 31.18
N GLN A 985 -24.89 -14.90 30.15
CA GLN A 985 -24.11 -16.07 29.74
C GLN A 985 -22.64 -15.78 29.39
N ASN A 986 -21.81 -16.81 29.52
CA ASN A 986 -20.38 -16.85 29.17
C ASN A 986 -19.50 -15.85 29.97
N TYR A 987 -19.61 -15.92 31.29
CA TYR A 987 -18.82 -15.09 32.22
C TYR A 987 -17.69 -15.94 32.85
N PRO A 988 -16.39 -15.57 32.73
CA PRO A 988 -15.33 -16.11 33.60
C PRO A 988 -15.58 -15.91 35.10
N SER A 989 -14.82 -16.68 35.87
CA SER A 989 -15.11 -16.97 37.28
C SER A 989 -14.98 -15.79 38.25
N ASN A 990 -14.36 -14.69 37.84
CA ASN A 990 -14.12 -13.51 38.68
C ASN A 990 -15.02 -12.31 38.32
N ALA A 991 -15.88 -12.42 37.32
CA ALA A 991 -16.68 -11.30 36.85
C ALA A 991 -17.99 -11.15 37.65
N THR A 992 -18.47 -9.92 37.85
CA THR A 992 -19.84 -9.67 38.33
C THR A 992 -20.69 -9.24 37.14
N PRO A 993 -21.62 -10.08 36.65
CA PRO A 993 -22.39 -9.78 35.43
C PRO A 993 -23.25 -8.50 35.52
N LEU A 994 -23.91 -8.29 36.66
CA LEU A 994 -24.86 -7.19 36.86
C LEU A 994 -24.47 -6.35 38.08
N VAL A 995 -24.37 -5.04 37.89
CA VAL A 995 -24.19 -4.05 38.96
C VAL A 995 -25.36 -3.07 38.93
N VAL A 996 -25.99 -2.84 40.08
CA VAL A 996 -27.09 -1.89 40.23
C VAL A 996 -26.73 -0.90 41.32
N SER A 997 -26.67 0.39 40.97
CA SER A 997 -26.45 1.49 41.90
C SER A 997 -27.59 2.49 41.76
N HIS A 998 -28.44 2.61 42.79
CA HIS A 998 -29.67 3.40 42.73
C HIS A 998 -30.02 3.97 44.11
N PRO A 999 -30.64 5.17 44.21
CA PRO A 999 -31.05 5.77 45.50
C PRO A 999 -32.26 5.09 46.18
N GLY A 1000 -32.62 3.86 45.76
CA GLY A 1000 -33.88 3.21 46.17
C GLY A 1000 -35.19 3.88 45.71
N ALA A 1001 -36.31 3.26 46.06
CA ALA A 1001 -37.66 3.74 45.77
C ALA A 1001 -38.65 3.30 46.88
N ALA A 1002 -39.81 3.95 46.97
CA ALA A 1002 -40.82 3.64 47.98
C ALA A 1002 -41.43 2.22 47.84
N SER A 1003 -41.38 1.66 46.63
CA SER A 1003 -41.84 0.30 46.32
C SER A 1003 -40.66 -0.55 45.83
N PRO A 1004 -40.61 -1.86 46.17
CA PRO A 1004 -39.61 -2.77 45.63
C PRO A 1004 -39.69 -2.90 44.10
N PHE A 1005 -38.54 -2.93 43.44
CA PHE A 1005 -38.45 -3.28 42.02
C PHE A 1005 -38.60 -4.79 41.86
N THR A 1006 -39.53 -5.25 41.03
CA THR A 1006 -39.73 -6.68 40.78
C THR A 1006 -39.13 -7.05 39.43
N ILE A 1007 -38.32 -8.10 39.40
CA ILE A 1007 -37.59 -8.59 38.24
C ILE A 1007 -37.95 -10.07 38.04
N ASN A 1008 -38.59 -10.39 36.93
CA ASN A 1008 -39.06 -11.74 36.61
C ASN A 1008 -38.08 -12.47 35.68
N ASN A 1009 -37.87 -13.76 35.93
CA ASN A 1009 -37.15 -14.68 35.03
C ASN A 1009 -35.69 -14.28 34.69
N LEU A 1010 -35.00 -13.62 35.62
CA LEU A 1010 -33.57 -13.31 35.51
C LEU A 1010 -32.73 -14.59 35.57
N ALA A 1011 -31.85 -14.84 34.61
CA ALA A 1011 -31.05 -16.06 34.55
C ALA A 1011 -29.55 -15.81 34.40
N PHE A 1012 -28.74 -16.61 35.10
CA PHE A 1012 -27.28 -16.66 35.01
C PHE A 1012 -26.86 -18.09 34.61
N LEU A 1013 -26.60 -18.33 33.31
CA LEU A 1013 -26.69 -19.65 32.68
C LEU A 1013 -25.41 -20.49 32.60
N THR A 1014 -24.22 -19.93 32.84
CA THR A 1014 -22.93 -20.67 32.82
C THR A 1014 -22.13 -20.37 34.09
N PRO A 1015 -21.52 -21.37 34.75
CA PRO A 1015 -20.83 -21.18 36.04
C PRO A 1015 -19.41 -20.63 35.76
N THR A 1016 -18.94 -19.58 36.43
CA THR A 1016 -18.40 -19.68 37.80
C THR A 1016 -18.14 -18.30 38.39
N SER A 1017 -18.92 -17.25 38.06
CA SER A 1017 -18.69 -15.96 38.72
C SER A 1017 -18.78 -16.10 40.24
N ALA A 1018 -17.80 -15.55 40.96
CA ALA A 1018 -17.83 -15.42 42.42
C ALA A 1018 -19.04 -14.60 42.90
N SER A 1019 -19.65 -13.80 42.01
CA SER A 1019 -20.79 -12.93 42.26
C SER A 1019 -21.75 -12.91 41.05
N TYR A 1020 -23.06 -12.94 41.29
CA TYR A 1020 -24.08 -12.73 40.24
C TYR A 1020 -24.46 -11.27 40.11
N LEU A 1021 -24.59 -10.60 41.25
CA LEU A 1021 -25.20 -9.30 41.36
C LEU A 1021 -24.50 -8.49 42.47
N SER A 1022 -24.19 -7.23 42.17
CA SER A 1022 -23.78 -6.24 43.17
C SER A 1022 -24.78 -5.09 43.21
N VAL A 1023 -25.37 -4.86 44.38
CA VAL A 1023 -26.43 -3.85 44.57
C VAL A 1023 -25.98 -2.83 45.61
N THR A 1024 -25.99 -1.55 45.24
CA THR A 1024 -25.63 -0.46 46.14
C THR A 1024 -26.77 0.54 46.22
N ASP A 1025 -27.29 0.74 47.42
CA ASP A 1025 -28.13 1.90 47.70
C ASP A 1025 -27.23 3.13 47.81
N THR A 1026 -27.37 4.05 46.88
CA THR A 1026 -26.52 5.24 46.80
C THR A 1026 -27.00 6.38 47.69
N ALA A 1027 -28.21 6.30 48.25
CA ALA A 1027 -28.82 7.35 49.06
C ALA A 1027 -29.43 6.82 50.38
N PRO A 1028 -28.67 6.10 51.22
CA PRO A 1028 -29.19 5.40 52.41
C PRO A 1028 -29.92 6.26 53.45
N ALA A 1029 -29.77 7.58 53.37
CA ALA A 1029 -30.34 8.53 54.32
C ALA A 1029 -31.71 9.09 53.90
N ASP A 1030 -32.19 8.79 52.69
CA ASP A 1030 -33.41 9.39 52.14
C ASP A 1030 -34.72 8.67 52.56
N GLY A 1031 -34.60 7.49 53.19
CA GLY A 1031 -35.71 6.67 53.64
C GLY A 1031 -36.28 5.70 52.60
N ASN A 1032 -35.79 5.73 51.35
CA ASN A 1032 -36.16 4.82 50.28
C ASN A 1032 -35.10 3.72 50.16
N VAL A 1033 -35.37 2.53 50.67
CA VAL A 1033 -34.41 1.42 50.58
C VAL A 1033 -34.44 0.82 49.17
N LEU A 1034 -33.28 0.71 48.53
CA LEU A 1034 -33.14 -0.05 47.28
C LEU A 1034 -33.46 -1.53 47.51
N THR A 1035 -34.68 -1.95 47.12
CA THR A 1035 -35.17 -3.32 47.27
C THR A 1035 -35.41 -3.96 45.91
N LEU A 1036 -34.73 -5.07 45.61
CA LEU A 1036 -34.92 -5.87 44.40
C LEU A 1036 -35.56 -7.22 44.71
N ASN A 1037 -36.73 -7.49 44.15
CA ASN A 1037 -37.43 -8.78 44.20
C ASN A 1037 -37.15 -9.59 42.93
N LEU A 1038 -36.24 -10.55 43.00
CA LEU A 1038 -35.91 -11.46 41.90
C LEU A 1038 -36.86 -12.67 41.93
N VAL A 1039 -37.85 -12.69 41.06
CA VAL A 1039 -38.90 -13.72 41.02
C VAL A 1039 -38.59 -14.73 39.91
N CYS A 1040 -38.64 -16.02 40.24
CA CYS A 1040 -38.43 -17.11 39.29
C CYS A 1040 -37.07 -17.03 38.55
N SER A 1041 -36.04 -16.57 39.25
CA SER A 1041 -34.69 -16.46 38.70
C SER A 1041 -34.00 -17.83 38.56
N GLN A 1042 -32.91 -17.86 37.80
CA GLN A 1042 -32.01 -19.01 37.67
C GLN A 1042 -30.58 -18.57 38.01
N PRO A 1043 -29.96 -19.08 39.10
CA PRO A 1043 -30.52 -20.03 40.06
C PRO A 1043 -31.68 -19.44 40.88
N LEU A 1044 -32.55 -20.32 41.42
CA LEU A 1044 -33.68 -19.92 42.27
C LEU A 1044 -33.26 -19.23 43.58
N ASP A 1045 -32.06 -19.53 44.07
CA ASP A 1045 -31.40 -18.84 45.19
C ASP A 1045 -29.95 -18.52 44.82
N GLY A 1046 -29.67 -17.23 44.67
CA GLY A 1046 -28.34 -16.68 44.41
C GLY A 1046 -27.84 -15.78 45.53
N SER A 1047 -28.44 -15.83 46.72
CA SER A 1047 -28.14 -14.95 47.85
C SER A 1047 -26.66 -15.01 48.26
N ALA A 1048 -26.05 -16.20 48.27
CA ALA A 1048 -24.63 -16.41 48.59
C ALA A 1048 -23.65 -15.75 47.61
N ARG A 1049 -24.12 -15.34 46.44
CA ARG A 1049 -23.35 -14.65 45.39
C ARG A 1049 -23.88 -13.25 45.09
N THR A 1050 -24.70 -12.70 45.98
CA THR A 1050 -25.21 -11.34 45.92
C THR A 1050 -24.47 -10.47 46.92
N SER A 1051 -23.88 -9.36 46.48
CA SER A 1051 -23.31 -8.36 47.38
C SER A 1051 -24.23 -7.16 47.49
N THR A 1052 -24.53 -6.74 48.72
CA THR A 1052 -25.30 -5.51 48.97
C THR A 1052 -24.47 -4.48 49.75
N SER A 1053 -24.69 -3.20 49.46
CA SER A 1053 -24.06 -2.07 50.15
C SER A 1053 -25.07 -0.93 50.32
N GLY A 1054 -24.81 -0.02 51.27
CA GLY A 1054 -25.69 1.11 51.54
C GLY A 1054 -27.05 0.73 52.15
N GLY A 1055 -27.23 -0.50 52.64
CA GLY A 1055 -28.54 -0.94 53.15
C GLY A 1055 -29.49 -1.47 52.09
N ALA A 1056 -29.03 -1.66 50.84
CA ALA A 1056 -29.79 -2.33 49.80
C ALA A 1056 -30.23 -3.75 50.21
N VAL A 1057 -31.41 -4.15 49.75
CA VAL A 1057 -32.04 -5.45 50.04
C VAL A 1057 -32.34 -6.19 48.73
N VAL A 1058 -31.99 -7.48 48.67
CA VAL A 1058 -32.29 -8.34 47.52
C VAL A 1058 -33.00 -9.60 48.00
N HIS A 1059 -34.16 -9.88 47.42
CA HIS A 1059 -34.97 -11.06 47.70
C HIS A 1059 -34.95 -12.02 46.50
N TRP A 1060 -34.48 -13.24 46.73
CA TRP A 1060 -34.57 -14.35 45.76
C TRP A 1060 -35.84 -15.14 46.04
N LEU A 1061 -36.86 -14.98 45.20
CA LEU A 1061 -38.22 -15.48 45.42
C LEU A 1061 -38.55 -16.64 44.46
N PRO A 1062 -39.20 -17.72 44.94
CA PRO A 1062 -39.61 -18.84 44.10
C PRO A 1062 -40.66 -18.41 43.07
N CYS A 1063 -40.78 -19.16 41.97
CA CYS A 1063 -41.88 -18.99 41.03
C CYS A 1063 -43.22 -19.19 41.74
N ALA A 1064 -44.20 -18.33 41.49
CA ALA A 1064 -45.56 -18.55 41.99
C ALA A 1064 -46.09 -19.90 41.46
N PRO A 1065 -46.76 -20.74 42.28
CA PRO A 1065 -47.37 -21.97 41.79
C PRO A 1065 -48.45 -21.61 40.76
N ALA A 1066 -48.36 -22.21 39.56
CA ALA A 1066 -49.36 -22.01 38.51
C ALA A 1066 -50.75 -22.35 39.05
N THR A 1067 -51.65 -21.36 39.11
CA THR A 1067 -53.06 -21.60 39.44
C THR A 1067 -53.66 -22.51 38.37
N ALA A 1068 -54.15 -23.68 38.79
CA ALA A 1068 -54.78 -24.66 37.92
C ALA A 1068 -55.96 -24.04 37.14
N ALA A 1069 -55.92 -24.19 35.81
CA ALA A 1069 -57.07 -23.94 34.95
C ALA A 1069 -58.24 -24.88 35.34
N PRO A 1070 -59.51 -24.43 35.25
CA PRO A 1070 -60.64 -25.24 35.66
C PRO A 1070 -60.81 -26.45 34.71
N THR A 1071 -60.93 -27.63 35.31
CA THR A 1071 -61.22 -28.89 34.63
C THR A 1071 -62.57 -28.87 33.93
N VAL A 1072 -62.57 -29.14 32.62
CA VAL A 1072 -63.78 -29.56 31.89
C VAL A 1072 -63.60 -31.02 31.46
N THR A 1073 -64.55 -31.85 31.88
CA THR A 1073 -64.70 -33.28 31.56
C THR A 1073 -65.12 -33.54 30.11
N PRO A 1074 -64.80 -34.71 29.52
CA PRO A 1074 -64.98 -34.99 28.09
C PRO A 1074 -66.37 -35.58 27.74
N ILE A 1075 -66.87 -35.28 26.54
CA ILE A 1075 -68.02 -35.97 25.89
C ILE A 1075 -67.63 -36.26 24.41
N PRO A 1076 -67.93 -37.46 23.86
CA PRO A 1076 -67.44 -37.88 22.54
C PRO A 1076 -68.38 -37.54 21.35
N SER A 1077 -67.80 -37.70 20.15
CA SER A 1077 -68.28 -37.59 18.76
C SER A 1077 -69.78 -37.82 18.47
N ASP A 1078 -70.40 -37.05 17.57
CA ASP A 1078 -70.53 -37.39 16.12
C ASP A 1078 -71.48 -36.42 15.35
N THR A 1079 -71.32 -36.38 14.02
CA THR A 1079 -72.31 -36.05 12.95
C THR A 1079 -72.97 -34.66 12.78
N ALA A 1080 -72.57 -34.03 11.66
CA ALA A 1080 -73.37 -33.55 10.51
C ALA A 1080 -74.68 -32.72 10.64
N THR A 1081 -74.68 -31.66 9.79
CA THR A 1081 -75.73 -31.11 8.90
C THR A 1081 -76.72 -30.02 9.35
N ALA A 1082 -76.55 -28.87 8.69
CA ALA A 1082 -77.53 -28.08 7.93
C ALA A 1082 -78.41 -27.02 8.65
N THR A 1083 -78.01 -25.74 8.46
CA THR A 1083 -78.74 -24.58 7.87
C THR A 1083 -80.25 -24.42 8.13
N PRO A 1084 -80.81 -23.20 8.35
CA PRO A 1084 -80.85 -22.22 7.25
C PRO A 1084 -81.01 -20.70 7.58
N THR A 1085 -80.63 -19.92 6.55
CA THR A 1085 -81.25 -18.67 6.04
C THR A 1085 -81.23 -17.39 6.87
N MET A 1086 -80.41 -16.46 6.36
CA MET A 1086 -80.51 -15.01 6.48
C MET A 1086 -81.12 -14.45 5.18
N PRO A 1087 -82.04 -13.46 5.24
CA PRO A 1087 -82.37 -12.59 4.11
C PRO A 1087 -82.14 -11.09 4.49
N PRO A 1088 -82.25 -10.13 3.56
CA PRO A 1088 -81.20 -9.71 2.61
C PRO A 1088 -80.79 -8.23 2.85
N ALA A 1089 -79.53 -7.85 2.64
CA ALA A 1089 -78.99 -7.25 1.41
C ALA A 1089 -79.61 -5.90 0.98
N ASP A 1090 -78.90 -4.82 1.32
CA ASP A 1090 -78.66 -3.67 0.44
C ASP A 1090 -77.12 -3.54 0.35
N VAL A 1091 -76.49 -4.02 -0.73
CA VAL A 1091 -76.08 -3.27 -1.95
C VAL A 1091 -75.04 -2.21 -1.55
N ILE A 1092 -73.74 -2.38 -1.85
CA ILE A 1092 -73.14 -2.37 -3.20
C ILE A 1092 -72.04 -3.45 -3.30
N PRO A 1093 -72.08 -4.37 -4.28
CA PRO A 1093 -71.16 -5.50 -4.37
C PRO A 1093 -69.96 -5.26 -5.30
N THR A 1094 -68.87 -5.94 -4.98
CA THR A 1094 -67.68 -6.18 -5.80
C THR A 1094 -68.00 -6.79 -7.17
N PRO A 1095 -67.11 -6.62 -8.17
CA PRO A 1095 -66.94 -7.63 -9.20
C PRO A 1095 -65.59 -8.35 -9.04
N THR A 1096 -65.67 -9.61 -8.62
CA THR A 1096 -64.87 -10.71 -9.16
C THR A 1096 -65.24 -10.98 -10.62
N ALA A 1097 -64.28 -11.49 -11.39
CA ALA A 1097 -64.38 -12.39 -12.57
C ALA A 1097 -63.44 -11.91 -13.69
N THR A 1098 -62.24 -12.49 -13.79
CA THR A 1098 -61.86 -13.63 -14.66
C THR A 1098 -61.92 -13.36 -16.16
N ALA A 1099 -60.75 -13.50 -16.79
CA ALA A 1099 -60.57 -14.33 -17.97
C ALA A 1099 -59.09 -14.76 -18.03
N GLY A 1100 -58.86 -16.06 -18.17
CA GLY A 1100 -57.61 -16.58 -18.72
C GLY A 1100 -57.82 -16.94 -20.19
N LEU A 1101 -56.72 -17.16 -20.91
CA LEU A 1101 -56.61 -18.18 -21.95
C LEU A 1101 -55.14 -18.64 -22.07
N THR A 1102 -54.97 -19.96 -21.98
CA THR A 1102 -53.88 -20.84 -22.47
C THR A 1102 -53.96 -20.96 -24.02
N PRO A 1103 -53.11 -21.72 -24.79
CA PRO A 1103 -52.23 -22.84 -24.38
C PRO A 1103 -50.88 -23.03 -25.12
N SER A 1104 -50.19 -24.11 -24.69
CA SER A 1104 -49.14 -24.90 -25.37
C SER A 1104 -47.73 -24.32 -25.47
N ALA A 1105 -46.65 -25.08 -25.32
CA ALA A 1105 -46.38 -26.46 -24.88
C ALA A 1105 -44.84 -26.59 -24.88
N THR A 1106 -44.29 -27.52 -24.07
CA THR A 1106 -43.07 -28.33 -24.34
C THR A 1106 -41.82 -27.57 -24.81
N GLU A 1107 -40.65 -27.59 -24.17
CA GLU A 1107 -39.91 -28.67 -23.51
C GLU A 1107 -38.57 -28.00 -23.14
N LEU A 1108 -37.99 -28.27 -21.97
CA LEU A 1108 -36.54 -28.14 -21.83
C LEU A 1108 -36.07 -29.23 -20.89
N GLU A 1109 -35.79 -30.36 -21.52
CA GLU A 1109 -34.82 -31.34 -21.07
C GLU A 1109 -33.57 -30.65 -20.51
N SER A 1110 -33.09 -31.14 -19.35
CA SER A 1110 -31.63 -31.30 -19.19
C SER A 1110 -31.17 -32.42 -20.12
N PRO A 1111 -29.90 -32.56 -20.55
CA PRO A 1111 -28.70 -31.77 -20.24
C PRO A 1111 -27.87 -31.46 -21.51
N THR A 1112 -26.71 -30.80 -21.39
CA THR A 1112 -25.40 -31.23 -21.91
C THR A 1112 -24.45 -30.08 -22.29
N ALA A 1113 -23.19 -30.30 -21.90
CA ALA A 1113 -21.97 -29.97 -22.61
C ALA A 1113 -21.58 -28.49 -22.79
N THR A 1114 -20.53 -28.13 -22.06
CA THR A 1114 -19.27 -27.51 -22.52
C THR A 1114 -19.28 -26.92 -23.94
N PRO A 1115 -18.63 -25.74 -24.12
CA PRO A 1115 -17.45 -25.80 -24.97
C PRO A 1115 -16.27 -24.96 -24.49
N THR A 1116 -15.13 -25.61 -24.66
CA THR A 1116 -13.77 -25.11 -24.89
C THR A 1116 -13.71 -23.82 -25.71
N PRO A 1117 -12.80 -22.88 -25.42
CA PRO A 1117 -12.57 -21.70 -26.24
C PRO A 1117 -11.81 -22.08 -27.52
N THR A 1118 -12.33 -21.69 -28.68
CA THR A 1118 -11.57 -21.75 -29.94
C THR A 1118 -11.23 -20.35 -30.39
N VAL A 1119 -9.93 -20.08 -30.38
CA VAL A 1119 -9.22 -18.98 -31.03
C VAL A 1119 -9.41 -19.05 -32.54
N THR A 1120 -9.70 -17.94 -33.23
CA THR A 1120 -8.90 -17.47 -34.39
C THR A 1120 -9.33 -16.07 -34.90
N PRO A 1121 -8.43 -15.37 -35.63
CA PRO A 1121 -8.30 -13.91 -35.71
C PRO A 1121 -8.82 -13.33 -37.03
N THR A 1122 -8.87 -12.00 -37.15
CA THR A 1122 -8.73 -11.26 -38.43
C THR A 1122 -8.51 -9.74 -38.19
N PRO A 1123 -8.09 -8.92 -39.18
CA PRO A 1123 -6.77 -8.30 -39.16
C PRO A 1123 -6.75 -6.77 -39.33
N SER A 1124 -5.52 -6.24 -39.18
CA SER A 1124 -4.97 -4.94 -39.57
C SER A 1124 -5.67 -4.11 -40.66
N ALA A 1125 -5.80 -2.79 -40.41
CA ALA A 1125 -5.41 -1.73 -41.36
C ALA A 1125 -5.34 -0.32 -40.68
N THR A 1126 -4.11 0.14 -40.47
CA THR A 1126 -3.50 1.50 -40.60
C THR A 1126 -4.29 2.79 -40.35
N PRO A 1127 -3.65 3.79 -39.69
CA PRO A 1127 -3.93 5.21 -39.93
C PRO A 1127 -2.69 6.04 -40.30
N THR A 1128 -2.85 6.97 -41.25
CA THR A 1128 -2.20 8.30 -41.35
C THR A 1128 -2.84 9.04 -42.54
N PRO A 1129 -2.88 10.38 -42.59
CA PRO A 1129 -2.07 11.37 -41.87
C PRO A 1129 -2.72 11.93 -40.59
#